data_AF-H5U063-F1
#
_entry.id   AF-H5U063-F1
#
_cell.length_a   1.000
_cell.length_b   1.000
_cell.length_c   1.000
_cell.angle_alpha   90.00
_cell.angle_beta   90.00
_cell.angle_gamma   90.00
#
_symmetry.space_group_name_H-M   'P 1'
#
loop_
_entity.id
_entity.type
_entity.pdbx_description
1 polymer ?
#
loop_
_entity_poly.entity_id
_entity_poly.type
_entity_poly.pdbx_seq_one_letter_code
_entity_poly.pdbx_strand_id
1 'polypeptide(L)'
;MQTNPEPLGPVDADTLATGASRSEEDVHTSAPSRRFTPPCFIGDIEVWAPAANAVVLVTDSSDTDGSPMTRVSDSPGWWRVDAEGGADSGAPSESDTGRRYGFRILSDDTDDDAPVRPDPRSVRQPDGVHDMSALHVVDESIWTDDGWRGRSILGAIIYELHVGTFTPTGTLDAAIDKLDHLVDLGVDFVELMPVNAFNGDVGWGYDGVDWFAVQESYGGPDALARFVDACHARGIGVVLDVVYNHLGPSGNYLPEYGPYLSDGATSWGAGLNLAGPDSDTVRDYIISNALRWLRDFHIDALRLDAVHALNDHRAVHLLEELAAETDSLAAELGRPLSLIAESDLNDPRLIWPRDRAGFGLTAQWDDDIHHAIHTLISGERQGYYADFGSYGALAKVLRGGFFHDGTYSSFRRRHHGRPIPTDEIPAAALLAYTCNHDQIGNRAIGDRPSAYLDAGQLAIKAALVLLSPFTPMLFMGEEWAASTPFQFFTSHPEPELGRATAEGRKAEFAEHGWDSAEIPDPQSPQTFADSKLDWSEPDTGVHARVLEFYRALIELRKTRNAFADSSFASVDVEYDEQAGWFAMHRGDQTVVAVIGAEPTTVPIPLEPALSWTDVDISDDGLHSGGHNVIVGTRVR
;
A
#
# COMPACT_ATOMS: atom_id res chain seq x y z
N MET A 1 -33.48 50.40 -12.66
CA MET A 1 -32.66 51.38 -11.92
C MET A 1 -31.22 50.96 -12.12
N GLN A 2 -30.52 51.65 -13.02
CA GLN A 2 -29.09 51.50 -13.27
C GLN A 2 -28.31 52.18 -12.15
N THR A 3 -27.23 51.57 -11.68
CA THR A 3 -26.13 52.29 -11.04
C THR A 3 -24.83 51.83 -11.71
N ASN A 4 -24.14 52.79 -12.34
CA ASN A 4 -22.79 52.62 -12.89
C ASN A 4 -21.76 52.63 -11.75
N PRO A 5 -20.63 51.91 -11.89
CA PRO A 5 -19.45 52.13 -11.06
C PRO A 5 -18.59 53.28 -11.61
N GLU A 6 -17.96 54.04 -10.71
CA GLU A 6 -16.99 55.11 -11.01
C GLU A 6 -15.62 54.55 -11.48
N PRO A 7 -14.81 55.33 -12.23
CA PRO A 7 -13.55 54.87 -12.78
C PRO A 7 -12.38 54.99 -11.78
N LEU A 8 -11.55 53.96 -11.73
CA LEU A 8 -10.26 53.95 -11.03
C LEU A 8 -9.27 54.90 -11.71
N GLY A 9 -8.69 55.82 -10.93
CA GLY A 9 -7.58 56.69 -11.35
C GLY A 9 -6.24 55.95 -11.45
N PRO A 10 -5.22 56.55 -12.09
CA PRO A 10 -3.97 55.87 -12.44
C PRO A 10 -3.09 55.62 -11.20
N VAL A 11 -2.44 54.45 -11.19
CA VAL A 11 -1.46 54.05 -10.16
C VAL A 11 -0.08 54.56 -10.59
N ASP A 12 0.54 55.37 -9.73
CA ASP A 12 1.91 55.87 -9.91
C ASP A 12 2.94 54.74 -9.76
N ALA A 13 3.79 54.62 -10.78
CA ALA A 13 4.90 53.67 -10.83
C ALA A 13 6.17 54.31 -10.26
N ASP A 14 6.27 54.44 -8.93
CA ASP A 14 7.53 54.90 -8.31
C ASP A 14 7.70 54.51 -6.83
N THR A 15 7.38 53.26 -6.48
CA THR A 15 7.75 52.69 -5.17
C THR A 15 8.32 51.28 -5.30
N LEU A 16 9.34 51.14 -6.16
CA LEU A 16 10.21 49.96 -6.23
C LEU A 16 11.66 50.43 -6.36
N ALA A 17 12.25 50.90 -5.27
CA ALA A 17 13.69 50.86 -5.01
C ALA A 17 14.01 51.57 -3.69
N THR A 18 14.24 50.81 -2.62
CA THR A 18 15.27 51.15 -1.63
C THR A 18 15.61 49.88 -0.87
N GLY A 19 16.84 49.40 -1.10
CA GLY A 19 17.37 48.23 -0.43
C GLY A 19 17.63 48.48 1.05
N ALA A 20 17.49 47.41 1.83
CA ALA A 20 18.12 47.27 3.12
C ALA A 20 18.72 45.87 3.18
N SER A 21 20.05 45.82 3.22
CA SER A 21 20.83 44.65 3.58
C SER A 21 20.36 44.12 4.93
N ARG A 22 19.88 42.87 4.98
CA ARG A 22 19.75 42.11 6.23
C ARG A 22 20.88 41.09 6.28
N SER A 23 21.61 41.17 7.39
CA SER A 23 22.69 40.30 7.80
C SER A 23 22.23 38.84 7.90
N GLU A 24 23.09 37.94 7.41
CA GLU A 24 23.10 36.52 7.74
C GLU A 24 23.50 36.37 9.21
N GLU A 25 22.54 36.27 10.12
CA GLU A 25 22.73 35.72 11.47
C GLU A 25 21.36 35.30 12.01
N ASP A 26 21.32 34.07 12.55
CA ASP A 26 20.21 33.41 13.24
C ASP A 26 19.04 32.85 12.41
N VAL A 27 19.32 31.86 11.57
CA VAL A 27 18.37 30.75 11.36
C VAL A 27 18.72 29.66 12.38
N HIS A 28 18.19 29.78 13.59
CA HIS A 28 18.07 28.63 14.47
C HIS A 28 17.10 27.66 13.80
N THR A 29 17.63 26.65 13.11
CA THR A 29 16.87 25.45 12.75
C THR A 29 16.54 24.72 14.04
N SER A 30 15.43 25.11 14.69
CA SER A 30 14.77 24.21 15.62
C SER A 30 14.44 22.95 14.82
N ALA A 31 14.93 21.78 15.26
CA ALA A 31 14.44 20.51 14.73
C ALA A 31 12.89 20.57 14.73
N PRO A 32 12.22 20.16 13.64
CA PRO A 32 10.77 20.13 13.64
C PRO A 32 10.30 19.32 14.85
N SER A 33 9.41 19.90 15.66
CA SER A 33 8.85 19.19 16.81
C SER A 33 8.11 17.95 16.31
N ARG A 34 8.45 16.78 16.86
CA ARG A 34 7.77 15.51 16.57
C ARG A 34 6.25 15.67 16.72
N ARG A 35 5.48 15.46 15.64
CA ARG A 35 4.01 15.64 15.60
C ARG A 35 3.27 14.71 16.57
N PHE A 36 3.72 13.46 16.70
CA PHE A 36 3.16 12.49 17.63
C PHE A 36 4.26 11.75 18.39
N THR A 37 4.12 11.69 19.71
CA THR A 37 4.95 10.89 20.61
C THR A 37 4.04 9.88 21.32
N PRO A 38 4.28 8.56 21.20
CA PRO A 38 3.57 7.54 21.96
C PRO A 38 3.55 7.88 23.45
N PRO A 39 2.37 7.85 24.13
CA PRO A 39 2.31 8.09 25.56
C PRO A 39 3.06 6.98 26.29
N CYS A 40 4.03 7.35 27.12
CA CYS A 40 4.79 6.41 27.94
C CYS A 40 4.19 6.30 29.35
N PHE A 41 3.54 7.37 29.80
CA PHE A 41 2.85 7.47 31.08
C PHE A 41 1.45 8.04 30.91
N ILE A 42 0.61 7.85 31.93
CA ILE A 42 -0.73 8.44 32.00
C ILE A 42 -0.69 9.98 31.87
N GLY A 43 0.38 10.62 32.37
CA GLY A 43 0.55 12.08 32.26
C GLY A 43 0.82 12.59 30.85
N ASP A 44 1.24 11.73 29.93
CA ASP A 44 1.51 12.09 28.52
C ASP A 44 0.26 12.01 27.65
N ILE A 45 -0.85 11.50 28.20
CA ILE A 45 -2.07 11.25 27.45
C ILE A 45 -2.77 12.57 27.13
N GLU A 46 -2.93 12.81 25.84
CA GLU A 46 -3.71 13.91 25.29
C GLU A 46 -4.72 13.41 24.27
N VAL A 47 -5.91 14.01 24.23
CA VAL A 47 -6.95 13.65 23.27
C VAL A 47 -7.61 14.89 22.67
N TRP A 48 -7.86 14.85 21.36
CA TRP A 48 -8.61 15.90 20.67
C TRP A 48 -10.10 15.58 20.69
N ALA A 49 -10.86 16.40 21.42
CA ALA A 49 -12.31 16.30 21.52
C ALA A 49 -12.93 17.72 21.55
N PRO A 50 -12.98 18.43 20.40
CA PRO A 50 -13.26 19.86 20.36
C PRO A 50 -14.66 20.24 20.85
N ALA A 51 -15.65 19.38 20.59
CA ALA A 51 -17.05 19.59 20.97
C ALA A 51 -17.39 19.11 22.39
N ALA A 52 -16.47 18.42 23.08
CA ALA A 52 -16.72 17.95 24.43
C ALA A 52 -16.87 19.14 25.40
N ASN A 53 -17.80 19.01 26.35
CA ASN A 53 -17.93 19.89 27.51
C ASN A 53 -16.93 19.53 28.60
N ALA A 54 -16.67 18.23 28.77
CA ALA A 54 -15.65 17.69 29.66
C ALA A 54 -15.14 16.33 29.13
N VAL A 55 -13.90 15.99 29.49
CA VAL A 55 -13.31 14.68 29.19
C VAL A 55 -12.77 14.10 30.48
N VAL A 56 -13.02 12.82 30.73
CA VAL A 56 -12.51 12.09 31.89
C VAL A 56 -11.66 10.93 31.38
N LEU A 57 -10.42 10.84 31.87
CA LEU A 57 -9.56 9.70 31.65
C LEU A 57 -9.93 8.58 32.64
N VAL A 58 -10.30 7.42 32.12
CA VAL A 58 -10.57 6.22 32.90
C VAL A 58 -9.39 5.28 32.76
N THR A 59 -8.98 4.65 33.86
CA THR A 59 -7.89 3.65 33.87
C THR A 59 -8.36 2.37 34.55
N ASP A 60 -7.61 1.29 34.43
CA ASP A 60 -7.82 0.03 35.17
C ASP A 60 -7.60 0.11 36.70
N SER A 61 -7.44 1.32 37.25
CA SER A 61 -7.32 1.54 38.68
C SER A 61 -8.64 1.25 39.43
N SER A 62 -8.57 1.15 40.77
CA SER A 62 -9.76 0.94 41.60
C SER A 62 -10.75 2.12 41.59
N ASP A 63 -10.34 3.28 41.07
CA ASP A 63 -11.20 4.45 40.91
C ASP A 63 -11.87 4.41 39.53
N THR A 64 -13.10 3.91 39.51
CA THR A 64 -13.92 3.76 38.29
C THR A 64 -14.50 5.08 37.79
N ASP A 65 -14.47 6.13 38.61
CA ASP A 65 -15.04 7.42 38.24
C ASP A 65 -14.11 8.16 37.27
N GLY A 66 -12.80 7.89 37.35
CA GLY A 66 -11.77 8.42 36.45
C GLY A 66 -11.24 9.80 36.86
N SER A 67 -10.22 10.28 36.13
CA SER A 67 -9.57 11.57 36.38
C SER A 67 -10.02 12.64 35.37
N PRO A 68 -10.58 13.78 35.81
CA PRO A 68 -10.93 14.87 34.90
C PRO A 68 -9.71 15.38 34.13
N MET A 69 -9.87 15.62 32.83
CA MET A 69 -8.86 16.22 31.98
C MET A 69 -9.08 17.72 31.82
N THR A 70 -8.02 18.47 31.58
CA THR A 70 -8.06 19.92 31.35
C THR A 70 -7.80 20.27 29.91
N ARG A 71 -8.46 21.34 29.44
CA ARG A 71 -8.21 21.88 28.10
C ARG A 71 -6.81 22.46 28.01
N VAL A 72 -6.13 22.15 26.90
CA VAL A 72 -4.83 22.74 26.57
C VAL A 72 -5.04 24.16 26.03
N SER A 73 -4.42 25.16 26.67
CA SER A 73 -4.68 26.59 26.38
C SER A 73 -4.29 27.00 24.96
N ASP A 74 -3.18 26.45 24.45
CA ASP A 74 -2.60 26.84 23.16
C ASP A 74 -2.93 25.85 22.02
N SER A 75 -3.73 24.82 22.30
CA SER A 75 -4.16 23.80 21.34
C SER A 75 -5.68 23.60 21.44
N PRO A 76 -6.48 24.36 20.66
CA PRO A 76 -7.94 24.30 20.72
C PRO A 76 -8.50 22.89 20.56
N GLY A 77 -9.41 22.51 21.46
CA GLY A 77 -10.08 21.21 21.45
C GLY A 77 -9.25 20.04 22.01
N TRP A 78 -7.99 20.28 22.39
CA TRP A 78 -7.15 19.28 23.04
C TRP A 78 -7.36 19.26 24.54
N TRP A 79 -7.33 18.07 25.10
CA TRP A 79 -7.46 17.78 26.53
C TRP A 79 -6.26 16.98 26.98
N ARG A 80 -5.77 17.24 28.19
CA ARG A 80 -4.66 16.50 28.82
C ARG A 80 -4.94 16.24 30.29
N VAL A 81 -4.21 15.31 30.89
CA VAL A 81 -4.23 15.12 32.34
C VAL A 81 -3.44 16.26 33.01
N ASP A 82 -4.00 16.86 34.07
CA ASP A 82 -3.23 17.78 34.90
C ASP A 82 -2.15 17.00 35.66
N ALA A 83 -0.89 17.41 35.52
CA ALA A 83 0.22 16.87 36.30
C ALA A 83 0.17 17.31 37.78
N GLU A 84 -0.99 17.19 38.46
CA GLU A 84 -1.11 17.45 39.90
C GLU A 84 -0.96 16.14 40.67
N GLY A 85 0.27 15.75 40.97
CA GLY A 85 0.54 14.64 41.87
C GLY A 85 1.82 13.84 41.68
N GLY A 86 2.93 14.44 41.20
CA GLY A 86 4.25 13.83 41.33
C GLY A 86 4.44 12.43 40.71
N ALA A 87 3.84 12.16 39.55
CA ALA A 87 4.34 11.10 38.70
C ALA A 87 5.65 11.61 38.07
N ASP A 88 6.77 11.00 38.47
CA ASP A 88 8.12 11.33 38.03
C ASP A 88 8.18 11.49 36.50
N SER A 89 8.79 12.59 36.04
CA SER A 89 9.30 12.73 34.66
C SER A 89 10.53 11.83 34.43
N GLY A 90 10.50 10.61 34.96
CA GLY A 90 11.55 9.61 34.90
C GLY A 90 11.45 8.74 33.64
N ALA A 91 12.35 7.77 33.50
CA ALA A 91 12.22 6.73 32.48
C ALA A 91 11.00 5.83 32.77
N PRO A 92 10.33 5.27 31.75
CA PRO A 92 9.20 4.35 31.93
C PRO A 92 9.53 3.26 32.94
N SER A 93 8.67 3.07 33.94
CA SER A 93 8.82 1.92 34.83
C SER A 93 8.17 0.70 34.18
N GLU A 94 8.65 -0.53 34.46
CA GLU A 94 7.96 -1.77 34.06
C GLU A 94 6.49 -1.82 34.51
N SER A 95 6.10 -0.98 35.49
CA SER A 95 4.74 -0.92 36.03
C SER A 95 3.77 -0.01 35.26
N ASP A 96 4.25 0.72 34.24
CA ASP A 96 3.42 1.60 33.40
C ASP A 96 3.10 0.97 32.03
N THR A 97 3.98 0.10 31.50
CA THR A 97 3.70 -0.68 30.28
C THR A 97 2.49 -1.58 30.48
N GLY A 98 1.54 -1.51 29.55
CA GLY A 98 0.33 -2.32 29.55
C GLY A 98 -0.81 -1.77 30.40
N ARG A 99 -0.63 -0.66 31.13
CA ARG A 99 -1.74 -0.03 31.88
C ARG A 99 -2.88 0.33 30.92
N ARG A 100 -4.10 -0.08 31.26
CA ARG A 100 -5.28 0.19 30.44
C ARG A 100 -5.83 1.58 30.70
N TYR A 101 -6.30 2.23 29.64
CA TYR A 101 -6.96 3.52 29.71
C TYR A 101 -7.98 3.73 28.59
N GLY A 102 -8.90 4.64 28.82
CA GLY A 102 -9.86 5.12 27.83
C GLY A 102 -10.48 6.44 28.26
N PHE A 103 -11.36 6.98 27.43
CA PHE A 103 -11.95 8.30 27.65
C PHE A 103 -13.46 8.21 27.80
N ARG A 104 -14.00 8.94 28.78
CA ARG A 104 -15.42 9.29 28.83
C ARG A 104 -15.58 10.70 28.28
N ILE A 105 -16.38 10.85 27.24
CA ILE A 105 -16.59 12.11 26.52
C ILE A 105 -17.97 12.66 26.88
N LEU A 106 -17.99 13.78 27.60
CA LEU A 106 -19.22 14.45 28.02
C LEU A 106 -19.50 15.62 27.07
N SER A 107 -20.70 15.68 26.52
CA SER A 107 -21.17 16.66 25.54
C SER A 107 -22.61 17.06 25.84
N ASP A 108 -23.24 17.89 25.01
CA ASP A 108 -24.66 18.23 25.18
C ASP A 108 -25.58 17.00 24.96
N ASP A 109 -25.10 16.00 24.22
CA ASP A 109 -25.83 14.78 23.85
C ASP A 109 -25.48 13.56 24.71
N THR A 110 -24.52 13.69 25.63
CA THR A 110 -24.04 12.59 26.50
C THR A 110 -24.10 12.99 27.99
N ASP A 111 -24.36 12.02 28.87
CA ASP A 111 -24.46 12.23 30.32
C ASP A 111 -23.28 11.61 31.09
N ASP A 112 -23.28 11.72 32.42
CA ASP A 112 -22.21 11.23 33.29
C ASP A 112 -21.97 9.70 33.18
N ASP A 113 -22.93 8.95 32.64
CA ASP A 113 -22.85 7.51 32.39
C ASP A 113 -22.36 7.17 30.97
N ALA A 114 -21.81 8.15 30.24
CA ALA A 114 -21.24 7.95 28.92
C ALA A 114 -20.23 6.78 28.93
N PRO A 115 -20.25 5.93 27.89
CA PRO A 115 -19.38 4.77 27.83
C PRO A 115 -17.92 5.20 27.70
N VAL A 116 -17.02 4.35 28.22
CA VAL A 116 -15.58 4.52 28.03
C VAL A 116 -15.24 4.14 26.59
N ARG A 117 -14.40 4.96 25.95
CA ARG A 117 -13.95 4.78 24.58
C ARG A 117 -12.43 4.59 24.50
N PRO A 118 -11.94 3.76 23.56
CA PRO A 118 -10.51 3.66 23.28
C PRO A 118 -9.95 4.98 22.77
N ASP A 119 -8.65 5.18 22.95
CA ASP A 119 -7.93 6.31 22.38
C ASP A 119 -7.93 6.26 20.84
N PRO A 120 -8.37 7.33 20.15
CA PRO A 120 -8.17 7.49 18.71
C PRO A 120 -6.72 7.23 18.25
N ARG A 121 -5.73 7.57 19.08
CA ARG A 121 -4.29 7.36 18.84
C ARG A 121 -3.73 6.21 19.65
N SER A 122 -4.57 5.22 19.97
CA SER A 122 -4.20 4.01 20.70
C SER A 122 -2.97 3.34 20.08
N VAL A 123 -1.90 3.26 20.87
CA VAL A 123 -0.65 2.59 20.44
C VAL A 123 -0.75 1.06 20.55
N ARG A 124 -1.77 0.55 21.25
CA ARG A 124 -2.00 -0.88 21.45
C ARG A 124 -3.44 -1.19 21.92
N GLN A 125 -4.05 -2.23 21.33
CA GLN A 125 -5.40 -2.72 21.66
C GLN A 125 -5.42 -4.20 22.05
N PRO A 126 -4.96 -4.55 23.25
CA PRO A 126 -4.77 -5.94 23.66
C PRO A 126 -6.06 -6.75 23.79
N ASP A 127 -7.18 -6.08 24.05
CA ASP A 127 -8.48 -6.72 24.33
C ASP A 127 -9.50 -6.49 23.19
N GLY A 128 -9.08 -5.87 22.07
CA GLY A 128 -9.90 -5.58 20.90
C GLY A 128 -10.26 -4.10 20.75
N VAL A 129 -10.73 -3.70 19.57
CA VAL A 129 -10.96 -2.29 19.17
C VAL A 129 -12.10 -1.59 19.92
N HIS A 130 -12.85 -2.29 20.76
CA HIS A 130 -13.93 -1.72 21.57
C HIS A 130 -13.50 -1.41 23.01
N ASP A 131 -12.41 -2.02 23.46
CA ASP A 131 -11.99 -2.00 24.86
C ASP A 131 -10.95 -0.91 25.11
N MET A 132 -10.52 -0.79 26.36
CA MET A 132 -9.53 0.20 26.76
C MET A 132 -8.19 -0.02 26.06
N SER A 133 -7.62 1.06 25.54
CA SER A 133 -6.26 1.13 25.00
C SER A 133 -5.23 0.79 26.08
N ALA A 134 -4.03 0.38 25.65
CA ALA A 134 -2.92 0.11 26.57
C ALA A 134 -1.72 1.00 26.28
N LEU A 135 -1.09 1.51 27.35
CA LEU A 135 0.23 2.14 27.23
C LEU A 135 1.24 1.11 26.70
N HIS A 136 2.02 1.50 25.72
CA HIS A 136 3.05 0.63 25.16
C HIS A 136 4.15 1.47 24.49
N VAL A 137 5.38 1.06 24.74
CA VAL A 137 6.58 1.54 24.08
C VAL A 137 7.26 0.32 23.49
N VAL A 138 7.62 0.41 22.20
CA VAL A 138 8.36 -0.66 21.52
C VAL A 138 9.69 -0.84 22.25
N ASP A 139 10.04 -2.09 22.55
CA ASP A 139 11.29 -2.40 23.23
C ASP A 139 12.49 -2.10 22.32
N GLU A 140 13.23 -1.03 22.64
CA GLU A 140 14.43 -0.61 21.90
C GLU A 140 15.50 -1.71 21.78
N SER A 141 15.50 -2.70 22.69
CA SER A 141 16.44 -3.82 22.62
C SER A 141 16.14 -4.83 21.50
N ILE A 142 14.99 -4.70 20.84
CA ILE A 142 14.63 -5.47 19.64
C ILE A 142 15.54 -5.11 18.46
N TRP A 143 15.89 -3.82 18.32
CA TRP A 143 16.58 -3.32 17.15
C TRP A 143 18.06 -3.70 17.12
N THR A 144 18.49 -4.25 16.00
CA THR A 144 19.88 -4.62 15.67
C THR A 144 20.33 -4.01 14.33
N ASP A 145 19.52 -3.12 13.78
CA ASP A 145 19.60 -2.58 12.42
C ASP A 145 20.36 -1.23 12.31
N ASP A 146 21.21 -0.89 13.28
CA ASP A 146 22.11 0.29 13.25
C ASP A 146 22.94 0.41 11.94
N GLY A 147 23.17 -0.72 11.27
CA GLY A 147 23.88 -0.83 10.00
C GLY A 147 23.00 -0.64 8.75
N TRP A 148 21.68 -0.71 8.89
CA TRP A 148 20.73 -0.52 7.80
C TRP A 148 20.75 0.94 7.33
N ARG A 149 20.78 1.14 6.02
CA ARG A 149 20.83 2.47 5.40
C ARG A 149 19.62 2.74 4.52
N GLY A 150 18.64 1.85 4.53
CA GLY A 150 17.54 1.82 3.56
C GLY A 150 18.03 1.60 2.12
N ARG A 151 17.08 1.56 1.21
CA ARG A 151 17.33 1.46 -0.24
C ARG A 151 16.16 2.07 -1.01
N SER A 152 16.38 2.43 -2.27
CA SER A 152 15.33 2.95 -3.14
C SER A 152 14.36 1.83 -3.52
N ILE A 153 13.05 2.12 -3.50
CA ILE A 153 12.01 1.22 -4.02
C ILE A 153 12.03 1.14 -5.56
N LEU A 154 12.45 2.21 -6.24
CA LEU A 154 12.46 2.28 -7.70
C LEU A 154 13.33 1.19 -8.31
N GLY A 155 12.71 0.27 -9.05
CA GLY A 155 13.31 -0.86 -9.73
C GLY A 155 13.55 -2.08 -8.83
N ALA A 156 13.27 -1.98 -7.53
CA ALA A 156 13.41 -3.07 -6.57
C ALA A 156 12.36 -4.17 -6.81
N ILE A 157 12.63 -5.37 -6.30
CA ILE A 157 11.66 -6.47 -6.32
C ILE A 157 10.88 -6.47 -5.00
N ILE A 158 9.58 -6.22 -5.10
CA ILE A 158 8.66 -6.17 -3.95
C ILE A 158 7.91 -7.50 -3.84
N TYR A 159 7.69 -7.96 -2.62
CA TYR A 159 6.93 -9.17 -2.33
C TYR A 159 5.79 -8.86 -1.37
N GLU A 160 4.57 -8.79 -1.88
CA GLU A 160 3.35 -8.56 -1.11
C GLU A 160 2.95 -9.83 -0.36
N LEU A 161 2.69 -9.72 0.94
CA LEU A 161 2.19 -10.82 1.76
C LEU A 161 1.13 -10.38 2.78
N HIS A 162 0.23 -11.31 3.07
CA HIS A 162 -0.76 -11.20 4.14
C HIS A 162 -0.31 -12.02 5.35
N VAL A 163 -0.11 -11.38 6.50
CA VAL A 163 0.43 -12.01 7.71
C VAL A 163 -0.35 -13.26 8.12
N GLY A 164 -1.69 -13.18 8.14
CA GLY A 164 -2.55 -14.26 8.65
C GLY A 164 -2.55 -15.54 7.80
N THR A 165 -2.21 -15.45 6.51
CA THR A 165 -2.26 -16.60 5.57
C THR A 165 -0.92 -16.95 4.94
N PHE A 166 0.12 -16.12 5.12
CA PHE A 166 1.46 -16.40 4.63
C PHE A 166 2.06 -17.65 5.30
N THR A 167 1.75 -17.90 6.58
CA THR A 167 2.22 -19.10 7.29
C THR A 167 1.06 -19.84 7.97
N PRO A 168 1.22 -21.14 8.31
CA PRO A 168 0.20 -21.89 9.04
C PRO A 168 -0.20 -21.24 10.36
N THR A 169 0.76 -20.65 11.08
CA THR A 169 0.51 -19.92 12.34
C THR A 169 -0.16 -18.57 12.09
N GLY A 170 0.26 -17.84 11.05
CA GLY A 170 -0.37 -16.57 10.66
C GLY A 170 0.03 -15.38 11.53
N THR A 171 1.28 -15.32 11.98
CA THR A 171 1.83 -14.23 12.81
C THR A 171 3.08 -13.63 12.19
N LEU A 172 3.43 -12.42 12.62
CA LEU A 172 4.64 -11.72 12.18
C LEU A 172 5.90 -12.52 12.55
N ASP A 173 5.97 -13.07 13.77
CA ASP A 173 7.09 -13.92 14.19
C ASP A 173 7.20 -15.19 13.33
N ALA A 174 6.10 -15.81 12.95
CA ALA A 174 6.14 -16.99 12.07
C ALA A 174 6.57 -16.63 10.64
N ALA A 175 6.27 -15.42 10.17
CA ALA A 175 6.74 -14.94 8.87
C ALA A 175 8.26 -14.77 8.81
N ILE A 176 8.93 -14.49 9.95
CA ILE A 176 10.39 -14.40 10.05
C ILE A 176 11.07 -15.70 9.59
N ASP A 177 10.47 -16.86 9.90
CA ASP A 177 11.00 -18.18 9.51
C ASP A 177 11.06 -18.40 7.99
N LYS A 178 10.42 -17.52 7.20
CA LYS A 178 10.36 -17.59 5.74
C LYS A 178 11.21 -16.54 5.04
N LEU A 179 11.87 -15.64 5.78
CA LEU A 179 12.67 -14.58 5.17
C LEU A 179 13.87 -15.14 4.38
N ASP A 180 14.47 -16.25 4.79
CA ASP A 180 15.57 -16.88 4.05
C ASP A 180 15.13 -17.32 2.64
N HIS A 181 13.88 -17.81 2.49
CA HIS A 181 13.30 -18.10 1.17
C HIS A 181 13.18 -16.84 0.30
N LEU A 182 12.78 -15.71 0.89
CA LEU A 182 12.67 -14.43 0.17
C LEU A 182 14.05 -13.87 -0.22
N VAL A 183 15.06 -14.03 0.63
CA VAL A 183 16.46 -13.72 0.30
C VAL A 183 16.93 -14.57 -0.88
N ASP A 184 16.71 -15.89 -0.82
CA ASP A 184 17.10 -16.83 -1.87
C ASP A 184 16.36 -16.59 -3.20
N LEU A 185 15.11 -16.13 -3.13
CA LEU A 185 14.34 -15.68 -4.30
C LEU A 185 14.93 -14.40 -4.91
N GLY A 186 15.53 -13.54 -4.07
CA GLY A 186 16.08 -12.26 -4.46
C GLY A 186 15.12 -11.09 -4.26
N VAL A 187 14.21 -11.19 -3.29
CA VAL A 187 13.34 -10.08 -2.88
C VAL A 187 14.18 -8.95 -2.28
N ASP A 188 13.78 -7.71 -2.56
CA ASP A 188 14.42 -6.51 -2.04
C ASP A 188 13.58 -5.82 -0.96
N PHE A 189 12.24 -5.93 -1.05
CA PHE A 189 11.28 -5.44 -0.07
C PHE A 189 10.16 -6.44 0.17
N VAL A 190 9.73 -6.58 1.43
CA VAL A 190 8.42 -7.16 1.76
C VAL A 190 7.39 -6.05 1.87
N GLU A 191 6.26 -6.19 1.19
CA GLU A 191 5.07 -5.36 1.39
C GLU A 191 4.07 -6.12 2.26
N LEU A 192 3.87 -5.63 3.49
CA LEU A 192 2.84 -6.14 4.38
C LEU A 192 1.50 -5.49 4.02
N MET A 193 0.49 -6.33 3.76
CA MET A 193 -0.91 -5.89 3.81
C MET A 193 -1.24 -5.24 5.17
N PRO A 194 -2.32 -4.44 5.29
CA PRO A 194 -2.52 -3.58 6.45
C PRO A 194 -2.52 -4.34 7.77
N VAL A 195 -1.79 -3.81 8.75
CA VAL A 195 -1.64 -4.40 10.10
C VAL A 195 -2.40 -3.63 11.17
N ASN A 196 -3.12 -2.57 10.79
CA ASN A 196 -3.90 -1.75 11.70
C ASN A 196 -4.96 -2.60 12.40
N ALA A 197 -5.24 -2.30 13.67
CA ALA A 197 -6.18 -3.11 14.43
C ALA A 197 -7.62 -2.95 13.89
N PHE A 198 -8.29 -4.08 13.71
CA PHE A 198 -9.67 -4.21 13.24
C PHE A 198 -10.47 -5.13 14.18
N ASN A 199 -11.80 -5.11 14.06
CA ASN A 199 -12.64 -5.98 14.88
C ASN A 199 -12.71 -7.42 14.31
N GLY A 200 -12.29 -8.40 15.11
CA GLY A 200 -12.18 -9.80 14.73
C GLY A 200 -10.73 -10.30 14.74
N ASP A 201 -10.54 -11.60 14.52
CA ASP A 201 -9.23 -12.26 14.57
C ASP A 201 -8.55 -12.36 13.20
N VAL A 202 -9.35 -12.42 12.14
CA VAL A 202 -8.92 -12.57 10.74
C VAL A 202 -9.65 -11.62 9.81
N GLY A 203 -8.91 -11.08 8.86
CA GLY A 203 -9.36 -10.14 7.84
C GLY A 203 -8.17 -9.76 6.99
N TRP A 204 -8.39 -9.15 5.83
CA TRP A 204 -7.30 -8.66 4.98
C TRP A 204 -6.57 -7.45 5.57
N GLY A 205 -7.20 -6.73 6.50
CA GLY A 205 -6.63 -5.54 7.17
C GLY A 205 -7.32 -4.22 6.79
N TYR A 206 -8.07 -4.17 5.68
CA TYR A 206 -8.72 -2.94 5.20
C TYR A 206 -9.87 -2.44 6.10
N ASP A 207 -10.41 -3.29 6.97
CA ASP A 207 -11.37 -2.91 8.02
C ASP A 207 -10.71 -2.30 9.26
N GLY A 208 -9.45 -1.85 9.17
CA GLY A 208 -8.72 -1.20 10.26
C GLY A 208 -9.44 0.06 10.76
N VAL A 209 -9.55 0.18 12.09
CA VAL A 209 -10.15 1.37 12.75
C VAL A 209 -9.16 2.10 13.65
N ASP A 210 -8.26 1.36 14.31
CA ASP A 210 -7.27 1.93 15.21
C ASP A 210 -5.93 2.02 14.50
N TRP A 211 -5.75 3.10 13.74
CA TRP A 211 -4.59 3.27 12.86
C TRP A 211 -3.25 3.25 13.58
N PHE A 212 -3.20 3.55 14.88
CA PHE A 212 -1.96 3.56 15.66
C PHE A 212 -1.65 2.20 16.31
N ALA A 213 -2.60 1.26 16.32
CA ALA A 213 -2.42 -0.05 16.91
C ALA A 213 -2.08 -1.10 15.84
N VAL A 214 -1.21 -2.04 16.20
CA VAL A 214 -0.96 -3.26 15.41
C VAL A 214 -1.92 -4.34 15.88
N GLN A 215 -2.54 -5.05 14.94
CA GLN A 215 -3.47 -6.14 15.20
C GLN A 215 -2.85 -7.21 16.12
N GLU A 216 -3.51 -7.49 17.25
CA GLU A 216 -2.98 -8.43 18.26
C GLU A 216 -2.96 -9.88 17.76
N SER A 217 -3.88 -10.28 16.87
CA SER A 217 -3.87 -11.63 16.29
C SER A 217 -2.63 -11.91 15.43
N TYR A 218 -1.94 -10.86 14.97
CA TYR A 218 -0.65 -10.97 14.27
C TYR A 218 0.57 -11.00 15.20
N GLY A 219 0.37 -10.73 16.50
CA GLY A 219 1.42 -10.67 17.53
C GLY A 219 1.62 -9.28 18.14
N GLY A 220 0.90 -8.26 17.67
CA GLY A 220 0.96 -6.90 18.20
C GLY A 220 2.26 -6.13 17.84
N PRO A 221 2.47 -4.96 18.45
CA PRO A 221 3.51 -4.01 18.05
C PRO A 221 4.95 -4.56 18.15
N ASP A 222 5.30 -5.27 19.23
CA ASP A 222 6.65 -5.84 19.36
C ASP A 222 6.95 -6.91 18.30
N ALA A 223 5.94 -7.65 17.83
CA ALA A 223 6.11 -8.63 16.76
C ALA A 223 6.38 -7.94 15.41
N LEU A 224 5.78 -6.78 15.17
CA LEU A 224 6.08 -5.97 13.99
C LEU A 224 7.52 -5.45 14.03
N ALA A 225 7.97 -4.94 15.18
CA ALA A 225 9.34 -4.49 15.36
C ALA A 225 10.35 -5.63 15.10
N ARG A 226 10.12 -6.83 15.67
CA ARG A 226 10.95 -8.01 15.42
C ARG A 226 10.97 -8.43 13.95
N PHE A 227 9.82 -8.36 13.27
CA PHE A 227 9.74 -8.69 11.85
C PHE A 227 10.55 -7.72 10.99
N VAL A 228 10.43 -6.41 11.25
CA VAL A 228 11.18 -5.38 10.53
C VAL A 228 12.69 -5.54 10.78
N ASP A 229 13.11 -5.70 12.03
CA ASP A 229 14.51 -5.93 12.38
C ASP A 229 15.08 -7.17 11.65
N ALA A 230 14.32 -8.27 11.64
CA ALA A 230 14.73 -9.50 10.96
C ALA A 230 14.84 -9.36 9.44
N CYS A 231 14.01 -8.51 8.83
CA CYS A 231 14.13 -8.12 7.41
C CYS A 231 15.41 -7.31 7.17
N HIS A 232 15.64 -6.26 7.96
CA HIS A 232 16.82 -5.41 7.84
C HIS A 232 18.13 -6.19 8.03
N ALA A 233 18.18 -7.10 9.00
CA ALA A 233 19.31 -8.00 9.23
C ALA A 233 19.64 -8.89 8.01
N ARG A 234 18.66 -9.10 7.12
CA ARG A 234 18.79 -9.85 5.86
C ARG A 234 18.92 -8.97 4.61
N GLY A 235 18.95 -7.65 4.79
CA GLY A 235 19.05 -6.70 3.69
C GLY A 235 17.75 -6.48 2.91
N ILE A 236 16.62 -6.86 3.49
CA ILE A 236 15.28 -6.67 2.94
C ILE A 236 14.64 -5.46 3.60
N GLY A 237 14.11 -4.52 2.81
CA GLY A 237 13.33 -3.42 3.34
C GLY A 237 11.87 -3.80 3.58
N VAL A 238 11.14 -3.00 4.34
CA VAL A 238 9.71 -3.24 4.62
C VAL A 238 8.85 -2.09 4.12
N VAL A 239 7.84 -2.44 3.31
CA VAL A 239 6.73 -1.58 2.91
C VAL A 239 5.52 -1.95 3.77
N LEU A 240 4.81 -0.97 4.30
CA LEU A 240 3.54 -1.19 5.00
C LEU A 240 2.40 -0.57 4.22
N ASP A 241 1.38 -1.37 3.92
CA ASP A 241 0.11 -0.88 3.39
C ASP A 241 -0.68 -0.16 4.49
N VAL A 242 -1.15 1.05 4.19
CA VAL A 242 -1.89 1.92 5.11
C VAL A 242 -3.15 2.47 4.46
N VAL A 243 -4.24 2.47 5.23
CA VAL A 243 -5.57 2.87 4.77
C VAL A 243 -5.95 4.21 5.37
N TYR A 244 -5.87 5.28 4.57
CA TYR A 244 -6.23 6.64 4.99
C TYR A 244 -7.48 7.21 4.30
N ASN A 245 -8.11 6.42 3.43
CA ASN A 245 -9.28 6.85 2.67
C ASN A 245 -10.62 6.50 3.35
N HIS A 246 -10.64 5.52 4.26
CA HIS A 246 -11.80 5.15 5.07
C HIS A 246 -11.37 4.48 6.39
N LEU A 247 -12.34 4.14 7.23
CA LEU A 247 -12.18 3.33 8.45
C LEU A 247 -13.13 2.14 8.37
N GLY A 248 -12.76 1.04 9.00
CA GLY A 248 -13.61 -0.15 9.08
C GLY A 248 -14.98 0.08 9.71
N PRO A 249 -15.94 -0.82 9.45
CA PRO A 249 -17.34 -0.66 9.84
C PRO A 249 -17.62 -0.89 11.33
N SER A 250 -16.68 -1.45 12.09
CA SER A 250 -16.84 -1.72 13.53
C SER A 250 -15.61 -1.28 14.33
N GLY A 251 -15.86 -0.53 15.41
CA GLY A 251 -14.83 0.01 16.32
C GLY A 251 -14.38 1.44 16.02
N ASN A 252 -14.91 2.08 14.97
CA ASN A 252 -14.59 3.47 14.68
C ASN A 252 -15.37 4.44 15.60
N TYR A 253 -14.70 4.94 16.65
CA TYR A 253 -15.26 5.91 17.59
C TYR A 253 -14.89 7.37 17.30
N LEU A 254 -14.12 7.64 16.23
CA LEU A 254 -13.68 9.00 15.89
C LEU A 254 -14.81 10.06 15.87
N PRO A 255 -16.03 9.76 15.34
CA PRO A 255 -17.13 10.73 15.35
C PRO A 255 -17.61 11.15 16.74
N GLU A 256 -17.38 10.33 17.77
CA GLU A 256 -17.72 10.69 19.16
C GLU A 256 -16.73 11.70 19.75
N TYR A 257 -15.50 11.74 19.25
CA TYR A 257 -14.47 12.68 19.68
C TYR A 257 -14.58 14.02 18.94
N GLY A 258 -14.69 14.00 17.63
CA GLY A 258 -14.65 15.22 16.82
C GLY A 258 -15.01 15.01 15.36
N PRO A 259 -14.94 16.08 14.55
CA PRO A 259 -15.33 16.05 13.14
C PRO A 259 -14.25 15.40 12.25
N TYR A 260 -13.87 14.15 12.54
CA TYR A 260 -12.89 13.38 11.75
C TYR A 260 -13.43 12.95 10.39
N LEU A 261 -14.73 12.72 10.29
CA LEU A 261 -15.40 12.26 9.07
C LEU A 261 -16.08 13.43 8.36
N SER A 262 -16.22 13.29 7.05
CA SER A 262 -16.94 14.20 6.17
C SER A 262 -18.26 13.58 5.73
N ASP A 263 -19.21 14.41 5.29
CA ASP A 263 -20.50 13.96 4.74
C ASP A 263 -20.36 13.24 3.38
N GLY A 264 -19.16 13.23 2.77
CA GLY A 264 -18.91 12.55 1.50
C GLY A 264 -18.73 11.05 1.71
N ALA A 265 -19.47 10.21 0.96
CA ALA A 265 -19.30 8.76 0.99
C ALA A 265 -18.21 8.31 0.01
N THR A 266 -17.37 7.36 0.44
CA THR A 266 -16.54 6.50 -0.41
C THR A 266 -17.30 5.20 -0.69
N SER A 267 -16.72 4.27 -1.46
CA SER A 267 -17.29 2.93 -1.66
C SER A 267 -17.36 2.10 -0.37
N TRP A 268 -16.58 2.47 0.65
CA TRP A 268 -16.38 1.69 1.88
C TRP A 268 -16.90 2.36 3.15
N GLY A 269 -17.36 3.62 3.09
CA GLY A 269 -17.87 4.33 4.25
C GLY A 269 -17.92 5.84 4.08
N ALA A 270 -18.01 6.58 5.20
CA ALA A 270 -17.81 8.02 5.17
C ALA A 270 -16.33 8.34 4.94
N GLY A 271 -16.04 9.31 4.07
CA GLY A 271 -14.70 9.79 3.80
C GLY A 271 -14.19 10.70 4.92
N LEU A 272 -12.88 10.93 4.97
CA LEU A 272 -12.23 11.73 6.00
C LEU A 272 -12.43 13.24 5.76
N ASN A 273 -12.50 14.02 6.84
CA ASN A 273 -12.57 15.47 6.78
C ASN A 273 -11.18 16.09 6.49
N LEU A 274 -10.82 16.17 5.21
CA LEU A 274 -9.50 16.67 4.78
C LEU A 274 -9.45 18.16 4.44
N ALA A 275 -10.62 18.79 4.31
CA ALA A 275 -10.75 20.16 3.81
C ALA A 275 -11.89 20.97 4.45
N GLY A 276 -12.75 20.35 5.27
CA GLY A 276 -13.82 21.04 5.99
C GLY A 276 -13.31 21.79 7.23
N PRO A 277 -14.23 22.36 8.03
CA PRO A 277 -13.89 22.94 9.33
C PRO A 277 -13.12 21.95 10.20
N ASP A 278 -12.12 22.43 10.94
CA ASP A 278 -11.29 21.64 11.85
C ASP A 278 -10.48 20.48 11.21
N SER A 279 -10.37 20.47 9.88
CA SER A 279 -9.64 19.44 9.12
C SER A 279 -8.14 19.41 9.40
N ASP A 280 -7.52 20.48 9.92
CA ASP A 280 -6.09 20.51 10.24
C ASP A 280 -5.70 19.39 11.22
N THR A 281 -6.49 19.13 12.27
CA THR A 281 -6.21 18.05 13.23
C THR A 281 -6.40 16.67 12.62
N VAL A 282 -7.34 16.51 11.68
CA VAL A 282 -7.59 15.24 10.98
C VAL A 282 -6.46 14.90 10.03
N ARG A 283 -5.92 15.91 9.32
CA ARG A 283 -4.73 15.76 8.48
C ARG A 283 -3.50 15.44 9.33
N ASP A 284 -3.34 16.13 10.46
CA ASP A 284 -2.24 15.85 11.39
C ASP A 284 -2.33 14.44 11.98
N TYR A 285 -3.52 13.94 12.26
CA TYR A 285 -3.75 12.55 12.68
C TYR A 285 -3.24 11.54 11.64
N ILE A 286 -3.53 11.75 10.35
CA ILE A 286 -3.03 10.91 9.25
C ILE A 286 -1.51 11.01 9.09
N ILE A 287 -0.97 12.23 9.00
CA ILE A 287 0.46 12.47 8.79
C ILE A 287 1.26 11.93 9.98
N SER A 288 0.80 12.16 11.20
CA SER A 288 1.42 11.63 12.41
C SER A 288 1.46 10.11 12.42
N ASN A 289 0.40 9.45 11.95
CA ASN A 289 0.37 8.00 11.82
C ASN A 289 1.42 7.50 10.83
N ALA A 290 1.45 8.08 9.64
CA ALA A 290 2.39 7.71 8.58
C ALA A 290 3.85 7.88 9.04
N LEU A 291 4.18 9.05 9.61
CA LEU A 291 5.53 9.32 10.10
C LEU A 291 5.91 8.43 11.29
N ARG A 292 4.94 7.98 12.10
CA ARG A 292 5.20 7.01 13.18
C ARG A 292 5.62 5.65 12.63
N TRP A 293 4.95 5.12 11.61
CA TRP A 293 5.37 3.84 11.02
C TRP A 293 6.82 3.90 10.51
N LEU A 294 7.15 4.99 9.82
CA LEU A 294 8.49 5.21 9.26
C LEU A 294 9.57 5.45 10.32
N ARG A 295 9.22 6.15 11.41
CA ARG A 295 10.17 6.52 12.48
C ARG A 295 10.29 5.44 13.55
N ASP A 296 9.17 5.01 14.13
CA ASP A 296 9.15 4.25 15.38
C ASP A 296 9.16 2.73 15.13
N PHE A 297 8.71 2.28 13.95
CA PHE A 297 8.75 0.87 13.53
C PHE A 297 9.79 0.60 12.44
N HIS A 298 10.61 1.59 12.12
CA HIS A 298 11.64 1.53 11.10
C HIS A 298 11.15 1.08 9.71
N ILE A 299 9.86 1.23 9.38
CA ILE A 299 9.33 0.94 8.05
C ILE A 299 10.04 1.81 6.99
N ASP A 300 10.36 1.26 5.82
CA ASP A 300 11.10 1.96 4.75
C ASP A 300 10.18 2.63 3.72
N ALA A 301 8.95 2.13 3.57
CA ALA A 301 7.99 2.69 2.63
C ALA A 301 6.55 2.48 3.09
N LEU A 302 5.64 3.35 2.64
CA LEU A 302 4.20 3.15 2.82
C LEU A 302 3.53 2.99 1.46
N ARG A 303 2.68 1.97 1.33
CA ARG A 303 1.71 1.85 0.24
C ARG A 303 0.40 2.46 0.72
N LEU A 304 -0.09 3.46 0.01
CA LEU A 304 -1.24 4.26 0.37
C LEU A 304 -2.45 3.73 -0.39
N ASP A 305 -3.37 3.11 0.35
CA ASP A 305 -4.58 2.51 -0.20
C ASP A 305 -5.53 3.54 -0.82
N ALA A 306 -6.05 3.21 -2.00
CA ALA A 306 -7.08 3.90 -2.75
C ALA A 306 -7.00 5.44 -2.64
N VAL A 307 -5.85 6.03 -2.97
CA VAL A 307 -5.63 7.49 -2.77
C VAL A 307 -6.59 8.36 -3.57
N HIS A 308 -7.22 7.79 -4.60
CA HIS A 308 -8.25 8.42 -5.41
C HIS A 308 -9.56 8.70 -4.63
N ALA A 309 -9.77 8.03 -3.50
CA ALA A 309 -10.90 8.27 -2.60
C ALA A 309 -10.63 9.39 -1.58
N LEU A 310 -9.41 9.95 -1.53
CA LEU A 310 -9.09 11.11 -0.69
C LEU A 310 -9.69 12.38 -1.29
N ASN A 311 -10.83 12.82 -0.76
CA ASN A 311 -11.50 14.03 -1.21
C ASN A 311 -10.92 15.28 -0.54
N ASP A 312 -9.74 15.69 -0.99
CA ASP A 312 -9.09 16.92 -0.54
C ASP A 312 -9.05 17.98 -1.65
N HIS A 313 -9.70 19.10 -1.39
CA HIS A 313 -9.80 20.25 -2.29
C HIS A 313 -9.06 21.49 -1.78
N ARG A 314 -8.16 21.32 -0.80
CA ARG A 314 -7.25 22.39 -0.38
C ARG A 314 -6.22 22.71 -1.46
N ALA A 315 -5.64 23.89 -1.36
CA ALA A 315 -4.59 24.34 -2.29
C ALA A 315 -3.32 23.47 -2.22
N VAL A 316 -3.02 22.89 -1.06
CA VAL A 316 -1.98 21.88 -0.85
C VAL A 316 -2.69 20.59 -0.49
N HIS A 317 -2.57 19.59 -1.36
CA HIS A 317 -3.22 18.31 -1.17
C HIS A 317 -2.55 17.51 -0.04
N LEU A 318 -3.30 16.67 0.69
CA LEU A 318 -2.77 15.82 1.77
C LEU A 318 -1.55 15.01 1.32
N LEU A 319 -1.61 14.41 0.13
CA LEU A 319 -0.50 13.62 -0.41
C LEU A 319 0.76 14.46 -0.68
N GLU A 320 0.61 15.73 -1.08
CA GLU A 320 1.74 16.64 -1.27
C GLU A 320 2.37 17.03 0.06
N GLU A 321 1.54 17.29 1.08
CA GLU A 321 1.98 17.55 2.45
C GLU A 321 2.69 16.32 3.04
N LEU A 322 2.08 15.14 2.91
CA LEU A 322 2.65 13.89 3.40
C LEU A 322 4.00 13.57 2.72
N ALA A 323 4.12 13.79 1.41
CA ALA A 323 5.40 13.63 0.71
C ALA A 323 6.46 14.61 1.24
N ALA A 324 6.10 15.86 1.52
CA ALA A 324 7.01 16.85 2.09
C ALA A 324 7.53 16.46 3.48
N GLU A 325 6.63 15.95 4.32
CA GLU A 325 6.94 15.52 5.68
C GLU A 325 7.78 14.24 5.67
N THR A 326 7.47 13.28 4.79
CA THR A 326 8.27 12.06 4.59
C THR A 326 9.67 12.38 4.09
N ASP A 327 9.84 13.31 3.14
CA ASP A 327 11.16 13.75 2.68
C ASP A 327 11.98 14.40 3.82
N SER A 328 11.30 15.18 4.66
CA SER A 328 11.93 15.80 5.84
C SER A 328 12.38 14.75 6.86
N LEU A 329 11.54 13.73 7.10
CA LEU A 329 11.88 12.61 7.97
C LEU A 329 13.00 11.74 7.38
N ALA A 330 13.01 11.50 6.08
CA ALA A 330 14.08 10.75 5.41
C ALA A 330 15.44 11.45 5.59
N ALA A 331 15.46 12.79 5.51
CA ALA A 331 16.65 13.59 5.78
C ALA A 331 17.08 13.54 7.25
N GLU A 332 16.12 13.54 8.19
CA GLU A 332 16.36 13.38 9.63
C GLU A 332 16.97 12.01 9.97
N LEU A 333 16.40 10.93 9.43
CA LEU A 333 16.82 9.56 9.70
C LEU A 333 18.07 9.14 8.89
N GLY A 334 18.42 9.87 7.84
CA GLY A 334 19.58 9.58 7.00
C GLY A 334 19.43 8.30 6.15
N ARG A 335 18.19 7.91 5.84
CA ARG A 335 17.84 6.78 4.96
C ARG A 335 16.68 7.15 4.03
N PRO A 336 16.60 6.59 2.81
CA PRO A 336 15.47 6.86 1.92
C PRO A 336 14.19 6.29 2.51
N LEU A 337 13.11 7.07 2.41
CA LEU A 337 11.74 6.64 2.72
C LEU A 337 10.90 6.82 1.45
N SER A 338 9.97 5.92 1.18
CA SER A 338 9.16 5.97 -0.04
C SER A 338 7.65 5.99 0.25
N LEU A 339 6.90 6.66 -0.62
CA LEU A 339 5.44 6.60 -0.64
C LEU A 339 4.98 6.04 -1.99
N ILE A 340 4.14 5.01 -1.94
CA ILE A 340 3.61 4.30 -3.11
C ILE A 340 2.10 4.52 -3.14
N ALA A 341 1.55 5.03 -4.23
CA ALA A 341 0.11 5.24 -4.36
C ALA A 341 -0.60 4.04 -4.99
N GLU A 342 -1.73 3.63 -4.45
CA GLU A 342 -2.71 2.86 -5.20
C GLU A 342 -3.78 3.81 -5.77
N SER A 343 -3.91 3.87 -7.09
CA SER A 343 -4.83 4.80 -7.74
C SER A 343 -5.41 4.29 -9.05
N ASP A 344 -6.73 4.34 -9.15
CA ASP A 344 -7.49 4.05 -10.36
C ASP A 344 -7.75 5.31 -11.22
N LEU A 345 -6.92 6.35 -11.12
CA LEU A 345 -7.13 7.61 -11.85
C LEU A 345 -6.31 7.75 -13.13
N ASN A 346 -5.23 6.98 -13.27
CA ASN A 346 -4.19 7.20 -14.26
C ASN A 346 -3.75 8.67 -14.33
N ASP A 347 -3.58 9.31 -13.17
CA ASP A 347 -3.15 10.71 -13.03
C ASP A 347 -1.66 10.79 -12.69
N PRO A 348 -0.78 11.20 -13.62
CA PRO A 348 0.65 11.28 -13.36
C PRO A 348 1.01 12.30 -12.27
N ARG A 349 0.10 13.20 -11.87
CA ARG A 349 0.32 14.14 -10.75
C ARG A 349 0.74 13.44 -9.47
N LEU A 350 0.31 12.20 -9.22
CA LEU A 350 0.68 11.45 -8.02
C LEU A 350 2.21 11.31 -7.89
N ILE A 351 2.87 10.98 -8.99
CA ILE A 351 4.31 10.69 -9.08
C ILE A 351 5.13 11.79 -9.79
N TRP A 352 4.50 12.90 -10.18
CA TRP A 352 5.21 14.05 -10.74
C TRP A 352 5.88 14.84 -9.60
N PRO A 353 7.11 15.36 -9.79
CA PRO A 353 7.75 16.30 -8.87
C PRO A 353 6.86 17.46 -8.38
N ARG A 354 7.01 17.82 -7.09
CA ARG A 354 6.27 18.92 -6.44
C ARG A 354 6.55 20.29 -7.07
N ASP A 355 7.77 20.53 -7.53
CA ASP A 355 8.14 21.76 -8.26
C ASP A 355 7.58 21.83 -9.70
N ARG A 356 6.85 20.80 -10.12
CA ARG A 356 6.09 20.71 -11.37
C ARG A 356 4.59 20.48 -11.12
N ALA A 357 4.10 20.82 -9.93
CA ALA A 357 2.70 20.71 -9.53
C ALA A 357 2.16 19.26 -9.48
N GLY A 358 3.04 18.28 -9.23
CA GLY A 358 2.63 16.97 -8.72
C GLY A 358 2.67 16.89 -7.20
N PHE A 359 2.31 15.75 -6.66
CA PHE A 359 2.35 15.46 -5.23
C PHE A 359 3.71 14.94 -4.77
N GLY A 360 4.55 14.45 -5.70
CA GLY A 360 5.89 13.96 -5.39
C GLY A 360 5.94 12.64 -4.62
N LEU A 361 4.93 11.78 -4.79
CA LEU A 361 5.03 10.39 -4.31
C LEU A 361 6.10 9.65 -5.11
N THR A 362 6.72 8.66 -4.48
CA THR A 362 7.87 7.94 -5.05
C THR A 362 7.45 7.06 -6.21
N ALA A 363 6.34 6.33 -6.06
CA ALA A 363 5.83 5.41 -7.07
C ALA A 363 4.30 5.27 -6.98
N GLN A 364 3.72 4.54 -7.92
CA GLN A 364 2.31 4.14 -7.89
C GLN A 364 2.14 2.74 -8.47
N TRP A 365 1.11 2.03 -8.03
CA TRP A 365 0.62 0.83 -8.69
C TRP A 365 0.11 1.17 -10.09
N ASP A 366 0.44 0.32 -11.06
CA ASP A 366 -0.05 0.41 -12.43
C ASP A 366 -0.86 -0.83 -12.78
N ASP A 367 -2.17 -0.74 -12.58
CA ASP A 367 -3.08 -1.82 -12.94
C ASP A 367 -3.12 -2.05 -14.47
N ASP A 368 -2.86 -1.03 -15.29
CA ASP A 368 -2.97 -1.15 -16.75
C ASP A 368 -1.97 -2.18 -17.32
N ILE A 369 -0.76 -2.31 -16.74
CA ILE A 369 0.21 -3.35 -17.14
C ILE A 369 -0.27 -4.75 -16.71
N HIS A 370 -0.83 -4.90 -15.51
CA HIS A 370 -1.46 -6.15 -15.09
C HIS A 370 -2.56 -6.54 -16.07
N HIS A 371 -3.47 -5.61 -16.38
CA HIS A 371 -4.64 -5.87 -17.22
C HIS A 371 -4.23 -6.22 -18.65
N ALA A 372 -3.26 -5.49 -19.23
CA ALA A 372 -2.75 -5.76 -20.56
C ALA A 372 -2.09 -7.15 -20.67
N ILE A 373 -1.26 -7.53 -19.69
CA ILE A 373 -0.63 -8.86 -19.65
C ILE A 373 -1.68 -9.95 -19.42
N HIS A 374 -2.50 -9.80 -18.38
CA HIS A 374 -3.49 -10.78 -17.97
C HIS A 374 -4.42 -11.11 -19.12
N THR A 375 -5.07 -10.11 -19.71
CA THR A 375 -6.09 -10.30 -20.73
C THR A 375 -5.51 -10.84 -22.04
N LEU A 376 -4.29 -10.43 -22.41
CA LEU A 376 -3.62 -10.96 -23.58
C LEU A 376 -3.35 -12.47 -23.46
N ILE A 377 -3.02 -12.95 -22.24
CA ILE A 377 -2.63 -14.34 -22.00
C ILE A 377 -3.81 -15.23 -21.64
N SER A 378 -4.73 -14.77 -20.79
CA SER A 378 -5.90 -15.55 -20.34
C SER A 378 -7.05 -15.54 -21.34
N GLY A 379 -7.15 -14.50 -22.17
CA GLY A 379 -8.30 -14.29 -23.03
C GLY A 379 -9.53 -13.70 -22.31
N GLU A 380 -9.45 -13.39 -21.01
CA GLU A 380 -10.54 -12.76 -20.25
C GLU A 380 -10.83 -11.32 -20.74
N ARG A 381 -12.10 -10.94 -20.80
CA ARG A 381 -12.58 -9.64 -21.36
C ARG A 381 -13.73 -9.00 -20.58
N GLN A 382 -14.09 -9.56 -19.43
CA GLN A 382 -15.23 -9.10 -18.61
C GLN A 382 -14.87 -7.88 -17.75
N GLY A 383 -15.87 -7.07 -17.40
CA GLY A 383 -15.69 -5.92 -16.51
C GLY A 383 -14.63 -4.94 -17.02
N TYR A 384 -13.69 -4.58 -16.15
CA TYR A 384 -12.60 -3.65 -16.45
C TYR A 384 -11.58 -4.19 -17.47
N TYR A 385 -11.57 -5.51 -17.76
CA TYR A 385 -10.65 -6.12 -18.73
C TYR A 385 -10.96 -5.84 -20.20
N ALA A 386 -12.16 -5.32 -20.51
CA ALA A 386 -12.69 -5.25 -21.88
C ALA A 386 -11.79 -4.51 -22.88
N ASP A 387 -11.03 -3.51 -22.42
CA ASP A 387 -10.24 -2.61 -23.29
C ASP A 387 -8.79 -3.08 -23.50
N PHE A 388 -8.29 -4.07 -22.74
CA PHE A 388 -6.84 -4.34 -22.61
C PHE A 388 -6.29 -5.49 -23.45
N GLY A 389 -7.15 -6.38 -23.95
CA GLY A 389 -6.71 -7.69 -24.46
C GLY A 389 -6.13 -7.74 -25.87
N SER A 390 -5.26 -6.81 -26.24
CA SER A 390 -4.57 -6.80 -27.54
C SER A 390 -3.06 -6.65 -27.38
N TYR A 391 -2.29 -7.16 -28.35
CA TYR A 391 -0.83 -6.96 -28.41
C TYR A 391 -0.46 -5.47 -28.42
N GLY A 392 -1.27 -4.65 -29.11
CA GLY A 392 -1.11 -3.20 -29.14
C GLY A 392 -1.33 -2.52 -27.79
N ALA A 393 -2.20 -3.06 -26.94
CA ALA A 393 -2.42 -2.53 -25.59
C ALA A 393 -1.20 -2.77 -24.70
N LEU A 394 -0.65 -4.00 -24.69
CA LEU A 394 0.59 -4.30 -23.98
C LEU A 394 1.76 -3.45 -24.51
N ALA A 395 1.88 -3.30 -25.84
CA ALA A 395 2.89 -2.46 -26.45
C ALA A 395 2.78 -0.99 -26.04
N LYS A 396 1.55 -0.48 -25.91
CA LYS A 396 1.28 0.89 -25.48
C LYS A 396 1.70 1.09 -24.02
N VAL A 397 1.24 0.20 -23.14
CA VAL A 397 1.50 0.28 -21.70
C VAL A 397 3.01 0.19 -21.42
N LEU A 398 3.74 -0.77 -22.01
CA LEU A 398 5.19 -0.86 -21.81
C LEU A 398 5.92 0.43 -22.21
N ARG A 399 5.50 1.11 -23.27
CA ARG A 399 6.14 2.34 -23.77
C ARG A 399 5.71 3.62 -23.05
N GLY A 400 4.54 3.64 -22.39
CA GLY A 400 3.92 4.88 -21.89
C GLY A 400 3.30 4.80 -20.49
N GLY A 401 3.30 3.63 -19.85
CA GLY A 401 2.66 3.34 -18.57
C GLY A 401 1.16 3.11 -18.75
N PHE A 402 0.39 4.18 -18.82
CA PHE A 402 -1.07 4.04 -18.87
C PHE A 402 -1.62 3.65 -20.24
N PHE A 403 -2.51 2.67 -20.25
CA PHE A 403 -3.35 2.36 -21.42
C PHE A 403 -4.40 3.46 -21.60
N HIS A 404 -5.12 3.83 -20.55
CA HIS A 404 -6.00 4.98 -20.57
C HIS A 404 -5.25 6.24 -20.14
N ASP A 405 -4.71 6.95 -21.11
CA ASP A 405 -3.87 8.14 -20.99
C ASP A 405 -4.59 9.41 -21.49
N GLY A 406 -5.88 9.52 -21.21
CA GLY A 406 -6.78 10.54 -21.77
C GLY A 406 -7.68 10.00 -22.89
N THR A 407 -7.74 8.67 -23.04
CA THR A 407 -8.59 7.97 -24.02
C THR A 407 -9.90 7.51 -23.40
N TYR A 408 -10.87 7.11 -24.24
CA TYR A 408 -12.16 6.62 -23.79
C TYR A 408 -12.05 5.20 -23.23
N SER A 409 -12.54 4.98 -22.00
CA SER A 409 -12.74 3.66 -21.41
C SER A 409 -14.17 3.19 -21.65
N SER A 410 -14.32 1.99 -22.22
CA SER A 410 -15.62 1.38 -22.46
C SER A 410 -16.29 0.93 -21.16
N PHE A 411 -15.52 0.47 -20.19
CA PHE A 411 -15.97 0.10 -18.85
C PHE A 411 -16.51 1.32 -18.09
N ARG A 412 -15.71 2.40 -18.00
CA ARG A 412 -16.08 3.61 -17.25
C ARG A 412 -17.03 4.54 -18.02
N ARG A 413 -17.20 4.30 -19.32
CA ARG A 413 -18.03 5.08 -20.25
C ARG A 413 -17.69 6.58 -20.26
N ARG A 414 -16.40 6.90 -20.13
CA ARG A 414 -15.84 8.27 -20.13
C ARG A 414 -14.38 8.27 -20.57
N HIS A 415 -13.83 9.45 -20.84
CA HIS A 415 -12.38 9.60 -20.97
C HIS A 415 -11.71 9.44 -19.61
N HIS A 416 -10.54 8.79 -19.61
CA HIS A 416 -9.85 8.38 -18.40
C HIS A 416 -8.34 8.56 -18.52
N GLY A 417 -7.71 8.95 -17.41
CA GLY A 417 -6.27 9.19 -17.28
C GLY A 417 -5.70 10.36 -18.05
N ARG A 418 -4.37 10.45 -18.02
CA ARG A 418 -3.55 11.46 -18.70
C ARG A 418 -2.17 10.87 -19.04
N PRO A 419 -1.50 11.28 -20.14
CA PRO A 419 -0.20 10.71 -20.48
C PRO A 419 0.86 11.04 -19.43
N ILE A 420 1.67 10.04 -19.10
CA ILE A 420 2.87 10.22 -18.28
C ILE A 420 3.91 11.02 -19.10
N PRO A 421 4.53 12.06 -18.53
CA PRO A 421 5.71 12.71 -19.11
C PRO A 421 6.91 11.78 -18.99
N THR A 422 7.08 10.90 -19.98
CA THR A 422 8.03 9.78 -19.95
C THR A 422 9.50 10.19 -20.00
N ASP A 423 9.80 11.46 -20.28
CA ASP A 423 11.11 12.09 -20.22
C ASP A 423 11.44 12.70 -18.85
N GLU A 424 10.45 12.94 -18.00
CA GLU A 424 10.61 13.48 -16.64
C GLU A 424 10.44 12.41 -15.56
N ILE A 425 9.62 11.39 -15.81
CA ILE A 425 9.27 10.34 -14.84
C ILE A 425 9.88 9.00 -15.28
N PRO A 426 10.68 8.32 -14.42
CA PRO A 426 11.19 7.01 -14.74
C PRO A 426 10.07 5.98 -14.78
N ALA A 427 10.17 4.99 -15.67
CA ALA A 427 9.25 3.86 -15.72
C ALA A 427 9.22 3.09 -14.39
N ALA A 428 10.35 3.01 -13.67
CA ALA A 428 10.39 2.41 -12.33
C ALA A 428 9.49 3.11 -11.28
N ALA A 429 8.94 4.29 -11.55
CA ALA A 429 7.91 4.88 -10.69
C ALA A 429 6.54 4.17 -10.80
N LEU A 430 6.39 3.23 -11.74
CA LEU A 430 5.24 2.35 -11.84
C LEU A 430 5.58 0.98 -11.26
N LEU A 431 4.68 0.45 -10.43
CA LEU A 431 4.73 -0.93 -9.96
C LEU A 431 3.97 -1.82 -10.93
N ALA A 432 4.63 -2.88 -11.39
CA ALA A 432 4.07 -3.87 -12.30
C ALA A 432 3.99 -5.22 -11.61
N TYR A 433 2.87 -5.90 -11.79
CA TYR A 433 2.59 -7.19 -11.15
C TYR A 433 1.72 -8.06 -12.04
N THR A 434 1.86 -9.37 -11.85
CA THR A 434 1.08 -10.40 -12.53
C THR A 434 -0.19 -10.76 -11.76
N CYS A 435 -0.18 -10.55 -10.44
CA CYS A 435 -1.32 -10.47 -9.54
C CYS A 435 -0.91 -9.78 -8.22
N ASN A 436 -1.89 -9.38 -7.42
CA ASN A 436 -1.77 -8.87 -6.06
C ASN A 436 -2.99 -9.39 -5.26
N HIS A 437 -3.16 -8.95 -4.01
CA HIS A 437 -4.30 -9.35 -3.18
C HIS A 437 -5.67 -9.08 -3.85
N ASP A 438 -5.84 -7.94 -4.53
CA ASP A 438 -7.08 -7.57 -5.22
C ASP A 438 -7.31 -8.37 -6.50
N GLN A 439 -6.29 -8.49 -7.35
CA GLN A 439 -6.41 -9.16 -8.65
C GLN A 439 -6.69 -10.68 -8.50
N ILE A 440 -6.43 -11.25 -7.32
CA ILE A 440 -6.86 -12.60 -6.95
C ILE A 440 -8.17 -12.55 -6.15
N GLY A 441 -8.17 -11.84 -5.03
CA GLY A 441 -9.25 -11.93 -4.04
C GLY A 441 -10.54 -11.23 -4.43
N ASN A 442 -10.51 -10.32 -5.41
CA ASN A 442 -11.69 -9.75 -6.05
C ASN A 442 -12.27 -10.62 -7.17
N ARG A 443 -11.75 -11.83 -7.36
CA ARG A 443 -12.41 -12.86 -8.15
C ARG A 443 -13.38 -13.65 -7.27
N ALA A 444 -14.46 -14.14 -7.87
CA ALA A 444 -15.58 -14.75 -7.13
C ALA A 444 -15.16 -15.87 -6.17
N ILE A 445 -14.15 -16.67 -6.54
CA ILE A 445 -13.63 -17.79 -5.74
C ILE A 445 -12.18 -17.58 -5.27
N GLY A 446 -11.59 -16.40 -5.50
CA GLY A 446 -10.21 -16.10 -5.15
C GLY A 446 -9.16 -16.93 -5.91
N ASP A 447 -9.47 -17.34 -7.14
CA ASP A 447 -8.60 -18.22 -7.94
C ASP A 447 -7.35 -17.48 -8.45
N ARG A 448 -6.19 -18.08 -8.21
CA ARG A 448 -4.91 -17.62 -8.77
C ARG A 448 -4.84 -17.93 -10.27
N PRO A 449 -4.01 -17.21 -11.03
CA PRO A 449 -3.69 -17.59 -12.41
C PRO A 449 -3.25 -19.06 -12.58
N SER A 450 -2.59 -19.64 -11.59
CA SER A 450 -2.19 -21.07 -11.58
C SER A 450 -3.36 -22.06 -11.63
N ALA A 451 -4.58 -21.64 -11.29
CA ALA A 451 -5.76 -22.50 -11.33
C ALA A 451 -6.31 -22.69 -12.76
N TYR A 452 -6.04 -21.75 -13.68
CA TYR A 452 -6.64 -21.75 -15.02
C TYR A 452 -5.66 -21.49 -16.18
N LEU A 453 -4.41 -21.09 -15.89
CA LEU A 453 -3.34 -20.98 -16.87
C LEU A 453 -2.36 -22.16 -16.75
N ASP A 454 -1.76 -22.56 -17.86
CA ASP A 454 -0.65 -23.49 -17.81
C ASP A 454 0.66 -22.82 -17.38
N ALA A 455 1.65 -23.62 -17.01
CA ALA A 455 2.91 -23.12 -16.48
C ALA A 455 3.74 -22.31 -17.51
N GLY A 456 3.52 -22.51 -18.82
CA GLY A 456 4.16 -21.70 -19.85
C GLY A 456 3.57 -20.30 -19.93
N GLN A 457 2.24 -20.18 -19.83
CA GLN A 457 1.56 -18.90 -19.70
C GLN A 457 1.97 -18.16 -18.41
N LEU A 458 2.11 -18.87 -17.29
CA LEU A 458 2.63 -18.28 -16.04
C LEU A 458 4.07 -17.77 -16.21
N ALA A 459 4.94 -18.53 -16.88
CA ALA A 459 6.30 -18.13 -17.17
C ALA A 459 6.37 -16.88 -18.07
N ILE A 460 5.49 -16.76 -19.07
CA ILE A 460 5.35 -15.56 -19.90
C ILE A 460 4.98 -14.35 -19.03
N LYS A 461 3.94 -14.49 -18.19
CA LYS A 461 3.49 -13.44 -17.26
C LYS A 461 4.66 -12.94 -16.40
N ALA A 462 5.35 -13.88 -15.74
CA ALA A 462 6.48 -13.61 -14.86
C ALA A 462 7.60 -12.83 -15.58
N ALA A 463 8.00 -13.29 -16.77
CA ALA A 463 9.08 -12.69 -17.52
C ALA A 463 8.74 -11.27 -18.03
N LEU A 464 7.50 -11.05 -18.48
CA LEU A 464 7.05 -9.74 -18.93
C LEU A 464 7.05 -8.71 -17.80
N VAL A 465 6.71 -9.11 -16.57
CA VAL A 465 6.74 -8.22 -15.39
C VAL A 465 8.16 -8.03 -14.85
N LEU A 466 8.86 -9.12 -14.52
CA LEU A 466 10.18 -9.07 -13.87
C LEU A 466 11.26 -8.42 -14.74
N LEU A 467 11.14 -8.51 -16.07
CA LEU A 467 12.11 -7.94 -17.01
C LEU A 467 11.60 -6.65 -17.68
N SER A 468 10.47 -6.11 -17.26
CA SER A 468 9.98 -4.78 -17.64
C SER A 468 10.86 -3.66 -17.07
N PRO A 469 10.75 -2.41 -17.58
CA PRO A 469 11.44 -1.25 -16.99
C PRO A 469 10.78 -0.75 -15.69
N PHE A 470 9.67 -1.37 -15.27
CA PHE A 470 8.90 -1.02 -14.08
C PHE A 470 9.52 -1.62 -12.81
N THR A 471 8.97 -1.27 -11.65
CA THR A 471 9.27 -1.89 -10.35
C THR A 471 8.39 -3.15 -10.21
N PRO A 472 8.96 -4.36 -10.28
CA PRO A 472 8.16 -5.56 -10.19
C PRO A 472 7.69 -5.83 -8.76
N MET A 473 6.45 -6.27 -8.63
CA MET A 473 5.86 -6.77 -7.40
C MET A 473 5.30 -8.18 -7.63
N LEU A 474 5.54 -9.04 -6.64
CA LEU A 474 5.08 -10.43 -6.58
C LEU A 474 4.05 -10.55 -5.48
N PHE A 475 3.01 -11.36 -5.68
CA PHE A 475 2.12 -11.76 -4.60
C PHE A 475 2.52 -13.11 -4.02
N MET A 476 2.43 -13.24 -2.69
CA MET A 476 2.91 -14.43 -2.02
C MET A 476 2.41 -15.75 -2.63
N GLY A 477 3.35 -16.66 -2.91
CA GLY A 477 3.09 -17.98 -3.51
C GLY A 477 2.95 -17.98 -5.03
N GLU A 478 2.91 -16.83 -5.68
CA GLU A 478 2.94 -16.77 -7.14
C GLU A 478 4.20 -17.40 -7.74
N GLU A 479 5.35 -17.24 -7.08
CA GLU A 479 6.64 -17.65 -7.59
C GLU A 479 6.77 -19.17 -7.74
N TRP A 480 5.93 -19.96 -7.07
CA TRP A 480 5.84 -21.40 -7.25
C TRP A 480 4.50 -21.85 -7.84
N ALA A 481 3.70 -20.92 -8.37
CA ALA A 481 2.35 -21.19 -8.85
C ALA A 481 1.47 -21.90 -7.79
N ALA A 482 1.39 -21.32 -6.59
CA ALA A 482 0.61 -21.86 -5.47
C ALA A 482 -0.77 -22.35 -5.91
N SER A 483 -1.21 -23.51 -5.38
CA SER A 483 -2.54 -24.05 -5.70
C SER A 483 -3.65 -23.46 -4.83
N THR A 484 -3.28 -22.89 -3.69
CA THR A 484 -4.20 -22.30 -2.71
C THR A 484 -4.77 -20.98 -3.24
N PRO A 485 -6.10 -20.76 -3.15
CA PRO A 485 -6.70 -19.47 -3.51
C PRO A 485 -6.25 -18.37 -2.54
N PHE A 486 -6.61 -17.13 -2.84
CA PHE A 486 -6.61 -16.06 -1.85
C PHE A 486 -7.98 -15.39 -1.88
N GLN A 487 -8.84 -15.79 -0.95
CA GLN A 487 -10.25 -15.41 -0.93
C GLN A 487 -10.47 -14.18 -0.05
N PHE A 488 -11.58 -13.47 -0.28
CA PHE A 488 -12.04 -12.45 0.65
C PHE A 488 -12.59 -13.11 1.92
N PHE A 489 -11.98 -12.84 3.07
CA PHE A 489 -12.40 -13.36 4.38
C PHE A 489 -12.45 -12.25 5.43
N THR A 490 -13.37 -12.39 6.38
CA THR A 490 -13.63 -11.49 7.50
C THR A 490 -14.02 -12.31 8.73
N SER A 491 -13.99 -11.69 9.91
CA SER A 491 -14.44 -12.35 11.15
C SER A 491 -15.19 -11.41 12.09
N HIS A 492 -16.00 -10.51 11.53
CA HIS A 492 -16.88 -9.62 12.29
C HIS A 492 -17.64 -10.38 13.39
N PRO A 493 -17.41 -10.05 14.68
CA PRO A 493 -18.14 -10.66 15.79
C PRO A 493 -19.65 -10.35 15.76
N GLU A 494 -20.04 -9.22 15.17
CA GLU A 494 -21.44 -8.79 15.05
C GLU A 494 -22.18 -9.59 13.94
N PRO A 495 -23.20 -10.40 14.28
CA PRO A 495 -23.87 -11.27 13.32
C PRO A 495 -24.52 -10.54 12.15
N GLU A 496 -25.08 -9.34 12.39
CA GLU A 496 -25.69 -8.51 11.37
C GLU A 496 -24.68 -7.97 10.36
N LEU A 497 -23.50 -7.55 10.83
CA LEU A 497 -22.42 -7.05 9.99
C LEU A 497 -21.80 -8.19 9.18
N GLY A 498 -21.56 -9.33 9.81
CA GLY A 498 -21.08 -10.52 9.12
C GLY A 498 -22.05 -10.98 8.02
N ARG A 499 -23.36 -11.01 8.30
CA ARG A 499 -24.37 -11.33 7.29
C ARG A 499 -24.43 -10.29 6.18
N ALA A 500 -24.39 -9.00 6.49
CA ALA A 500 -24.42 -7.93 5.50
C ALA A 500 -23.21 -8.01 4.55
N THR A 501 -22.02 -8.32 5.09
CA THR A 501 -20.78 -8.53 4.33
C THR A 501 -20.92 -9.71 3.38
N ALA A 502 -21.40 -10.86 3.87
CA ALA A 502 -21.60 -12.05 3.04
C ALA A 502 -22.67 -11.85 1.96
N GLU A 503 -23.79 -11.20 2.28
CA GLU A 503 -24.85 -10.88 1.32
C GLU A 503 -24.37 -9.85 0.27
N GLY A 504 -23.62 -8.83 0.69
CA GLY A 504 -23.03 -7.81 -0.19
C GLY A 504 -22.09 -8.41 -1.22
N ARG A 505 -21.14 -9.26 -0.77
CA ARG A 505 -20.20 -9.96 -1.66
C ARG A 505 -20.91 -10.86 -2.68
N LYS A 506 -21.96 -11.56 -2.25
CA LYS A 506 -22.76 -12.41 -3.15
C LYS A 506 -23.53 -11.60 -4.18
N ALA A 507 -24.09 -10.46 -3.78
CA ALA A 507 -24.83 -9.58 -4.68
C ALA A 507 -23.91 -8.97 -5.75
N GLU A 508 -22.73 -8.48 -5.36
CA GLU A 508 -21.71 -7.91 -6.25
C GLU A 508 -21.36 -8.85 -7.41
N PHE A 509 -21.02 -10.11 -7.11
CA PHE A 509 -20.65 -11.06 -8.16
C PHE A 509 -21.84 -11.65 -8.94
N ALA A 510 -23.04 -11.69 -8.34
CA ALA A 510 -24.25 -12.07 -9.07
C ALA A 510 -24.54 -11.08 -10.21
N GLU A 511 -24.27 -9.78 -10.02
CA GLU A 511 -24.36 -8.76 -11.09
C GLU A 511 -23.35 -9.00 -12.22
N HIS A 512 -22.30 -9.77 -11.97
CA HIS A 512 -21.27 -10.15 -12.94
C HIS A 512 -21.45 -11.57 -13.54
N GLY A 513 -22.61 -12.20 -13.28
CA GLY A 513 -23.02 -13.45 -13.92
C GLY A 513 -22.52 -14.72 -13.25
N TRP A 514 -21.98 -14.63 -12.04
CA TRP A 514 -21.54 -15.77 -11.24
C TRP A 514 -22.69 -16.42 -10.48
N ASP A 515 -22.60 -17.74 -10.25
CA ASP A 515 -23.56 -18.42 -9.37
C ASP A 515 -23.24 -18.07 -7.92
N SER A 516 -24.18 -17.39 -7.27
CA SER A 516 -24.10 -17.01 -5.85
C SER A 516 -23.83 -18.19 -4.89
N ALA A 517 -24.16 -19.42 -5.30
CA ALA A 517 -23.90 -20.62 -4.50
C ALA A 517 -22.42 -21.06 -4.52
N GLU A 518 -21.64 -20.62 -5.50
CA GLU A 518 -20.21 -20.95 -5.65
C GLU A 518 -19.30 -19.94 -4.93
N ILE A 519 -19.84 -18.77 -4.54
CA ILE A 519 -19.09 -17.72 -3.85
C ILE A 519 -18.84 -18.16 -2.39
N PRO A 520 -17.57 -18.29 -1.96
CA PRO A 520 -17.22 -18.60 -0.58
C PRO A 520 -17.84 -17.58 0.39
N ASP A 521 -18.33 -18.05 1.52
CA ASP A 521 -18.84 -17.17 2.56
C ASP A 521 -17.66 -16.50 3.28
N PRO A 522 -17.48 -15.16 3.19
CA PRO A 522 -16.33 -14.49 3.78
C PRO A 522 -16.26 -14.63 5.31
N GLN A 523 -17.36 -14.96 5.98
CA GLN A 523 -17.41 -15.19 7.43
C GLN A 523 -17.12 -16.65 7.82
N SER A 524 -16.97 -17.55 6.84
CA SER A 524 -16.61 -18.94 7.10
C SER A 524 -15.14 -19.05 7.48
N PRO A 525 -14.80 -19.69 8.63
CA PRO A 525 -13.41 -19.98 8.96
C PRO A 525 -12.66 -20.80 7.89
N GLN A 526 -13.40 -21.57 7.07
CA GLN A 526 -12.83 -22.34 5.97
C GLN A 526 -12.28 -21.45 4.87
N THR A 527 -12.91 -20.31 4.57
CA THR A 527 -12.47 -19.37 3.54
C THR A 527 -11.10 -18.76 3.87
N PHE A 528 -10.88 -18.45 5.15
CA PHE A 528 -9.55 -18.09 5.65
C PHE A 528 -8.55 -19.26 5.60
N ALA A 529 -8.98 -20.46 6.04
CA ALA A 529 -8.12 -21.63 6.08
C ALA A 529 -7.64 -22.08 4.68
N ASP A 530 -8.54 -22.06 3.68
CA ASP A 530 -8.25 -22.38 2.28
C ASP A 530 -7.30 -21.37 1.65
N SER A 531 -7.25 -20.14 2.18
CA SER A 531 -6.38 -19.07 1.70
C SER A 531 -4.96 -19.12 2.26
N LYS A 532 -4.65 -20.07 3.16
CA LYS A 532 -3.28 -20.24 3.71
C LYS A 532 -2.37 -20.93 2.72
N LEU A 533 -1.15 -20.41 2.55
CA LEU A 533 -0.15 -21.02 1.68
C LEU A 533 0.25 -22.41 2.14
N ASP A 534 0.33 -23.35 1.20
CA ASP A 534 0.90 -24.68 1.43
C ASP A 534 2.41 -24.67 1.13
N TRP A 535 3.20 -24.54 2.20
CA TRP A 535 4.66 -24.54 2.12
C TRP A 535 5.28 -25.90 1.79
N SER A 536 4.49 -26.96 1.57
CA SER A 536 4.99 -28.23 1.05
C SER A 536 5.08 -28.26 -0.49
N GLU A 537 4.39 -27.34 -1.17
CA GLU A 537 4.36 -27.22 -2.64
C GLU A 537 5.70 -26.84 -3.28
N PRO A 538 6.49 -25.88 -2.75
CA PRO A 538 7.63 -25.29 -3.47
C PRO A 538 8.69 -26.28 -3.96
N ASP A 539 8.83 -27.44 -3.30
CA ASP A 539 9.82 -28.46 -3.65
C ASP A 539 9.26 -29.59 -4.55
N THR A 540 8.07 -29.41 -5.13
CA THR A 540 7.36 -30.47 -5.84
C THR A 540 7.00 -30.13 -7.29
N GLY A 541 7.16 -31.11 -8.18
CA GLY A 541 6.58 -31.12 -9.53
C GLY A 541 6.72 -29.81 -10.31
N VAL A 542 5.58 -29.26 -10.73
CA VAL A 542 5.51 -28.01 -11.50
C VAL A 542 5.85 -26.78 -10.64
N HIS A 543 5.55 -26.81 -9.34
CA HIS A 543 5.80 -25.70 -8.43
C HIS A 543 7.30 -25.40 -8.31
N ALA A 544 8.11 -26.44 -8.09
CA ALA A 544 9.57 -26.33 -8.06
C ALA A 544 10.14 -25.76 -9.36
N ARG A 545 9.63 -26.22 -10.51
CA ARG A 545 10.07 -25.73 -11.82
C ARG A 545 9.73 -24.25 -12.02
N VAL A 546 8.54 -23.81 -11.62
CA VAL A 546 8.14 -22.39 -11.71
C VAL A 546 9.02 -21.56 -10.77
N LEU A 547 9.27 -22.02 -9.54
CA LEU A 547 10.15 -21.34 -8.59
C LEU A 547 11.58 -21.18 -9.10
N GLU A 548 12.16 -22.23 -9.68
CA GLU A 548 13.48 -22.15 -10.31
C GLU A 548 13.49 -21.14 -11.47
N PHE A 549 12.40 -21.06 -12.24
CA PHE A 549 12.28 -20.10 -13.33
C PHE A 549 12.17 -18.66 -12.83
N TYR A 550 11.40 -18.40 -11.76
CA TYR A 550 11.36 -17.09 -11.10
C TYR A 550 12.73 -16.67 -10.59
N ARG A 551 13.46 -17.57 -9.91
CA ARG A 551 14.84 -17.31 -9.46
C ARG A 551 15.75 -16.93 -10.63
N ALA A 552 15.67 -17.64 -11.75
CA ALA A 552 16.47 -17.34 -12.93
C ALA A 552 16.10 -15.99 -13.58
N LEU A 553 14.82 -15.63 -13.63
CA LEU A 553 14.38 -14.31 -14.11
C LEU A 553 14.88 -13.18 -13.21
N ILE A 554 14.80 -13.36 -11.88
CA ILE A 554 15.31 -12.39 -10.91
C ILE A 554 16.82 -12.26 -11.01
N GLU A 555 17.56 -13.36 -11.16
CA GLU A 555 18.99 -13.33 -11.40
C GLU A 555 19.32 -12.54 -12.67
N LEU A 556 18.61 -12.77 -13.78
CA LEU A 556 18.78 -11.99 -15.00
C LEU A 556 18.54 -10.49 -14.76
N ARG A 557 17.44 -10.13 -14.07
CA ARG A 557 17.12 -8.74 -13.72
C ARG A 557 18.27 -8.08 -12.95
N LYS A 558 18.82 -8.77 -11.94
CA LYS A 558 19.87 -8.23 -11.06
C LYS A 558 21.26 -8.20 -11.71
N THR A 559 21.55 -9.09 -12.66
CA THR A 559 22.91 -9.25 -13.22
C THR A 559 23.10 -8.62 -14.59
N ARG A 560 22.04 -8.39 -15.36
CA ARG A 560 22.12 -7.80 -16.71
C ARG A 560 21.85 -6.30 -16.66
N ASN A 561 22.85 -5.49 -17.01
CA ASN A 561 22.75 -4.03 -17.05
C ASN A 561 21.55 -3.51 -17.87
N ALA A 562 21.14 -4.24 -18.92
CA ALA A 562 20.05 -3.82 -19.77
C ALA A 562 18.69 -3.77 -19.05
N PHE A 563 18.48 -4.58 -18.01
CA PHE A 563 17.24 -4.57 -17.22
C PHE A 563 17.25 -3.52 -16.11
N ALA A 564 18.42 -2.95 -15.78
CA ALA A 564 18.55 -1.88 -14.78
C ALA A 564 18.16 -0.48 -15.29
N ASP A 565 18.05 -0.27 -16.61
CA ASP A 565 17.63 1.02 -17.18
C ASP A 565 16.14 1.26 -16.95
N SER A 566 15.81 2.14 -16.02
CA SER A 566 14.44 2.44 -15.60
C SER A 566 13.73 3.48 -16.47
N SER A 567 14.23 3.82 -17.65
CA SER A 567 13.57 4.79 -18.53
C SER A 567 12.53 4.13 -19.43
N PHE A 568 11.46 4.86 -19.78
CA PHE A 568 10.53 4.41 -20.82
C PHE A 568 11.21 4.29 -22.19
N ALA A 569 12.25 5.08 -22.47
CA ALA A 569 13.02 4.99 -23.71
C ALA A 569 13.85 3.70 -23.81
N SER A 570 14.02 2.97 -22.70
CA SER A 570 14.80 1.72 -22.67
C SER A 570 14.07 0.52 -23.29
N VAL A 571 12.76 0.64 -23.52
CA VAL A 571 11.92 -0.44 -24.03
C VAL A 571 11.50 -0.18 -25.46
N ASP A 572 11.71 -1.19 -26.30
CA ASP A 572 11.11 -1.27 -27.63
C ASP A 572 10.37 -2.60 -27.75
N VAL A 573 9.34 -2.65 -28.58
CA VAL A 573 8.54 -3.86 -28.75
C VAL A 573 8.21 -4.15 -30.20
N GLU A 574 8.20 -5.43 -30.53
CA GLU A 574 7.81 -5.99 -31.82
C GLU A 574 6.82 -7.13 -31.57
N TYR A 575 5.83 -7.32 -32.44
CA TYR A 575 4.89 -8.44 -32.30
C TYR A 575 4.25 -8.79 -33.64
N ASP A 576 3.79 -10.04 -33.75
CA ASP A 576 2.91 -10.50 -34.81
C ASP A 576 1.70 -11.20 -34.16
N GLU A 577 0.56 -10.51 -34.20
CA GLU A 577 -0.68 -11.01 -33.62
C GLU A 577 -1.22 -12.25 -34.35
N GLN A 578 -0.98 -12.37 -35.66
CA GLN A 578 -1.42 -13.54 -36.43
C GLN A 578 -0.54 -14.76 -36.13
N ALA A 579 0.77 -14.55 -35.97
CA ALA A 579 1.73 -15.60 -35.62
C ALA A 579 1.79 -15.90 -34.11
N GLY A 580 1.16 -15.07 -33.27
CA GLY A 580 0.96 -15.32 -31.85
C GLY A 580 2.18 -15.05 -30.96
N TRP A 581 3.03 -14.08 -31.31
CA TRP A 581 4.22 -13.77 -30.50
C TRP A 581 4.38 -12.26 -30.25
N PHE A 582 5.02 -11.94 -29.11
CA PHE A 582 5.36 -10.60 -28.66
C PHE A 582 6.81 -10.57 -28.18
N ALA A 583 7.55 -9.52 -28.51
CA ALA A 583 8.93 -9.33 -28.08
C ALA A 583 9.11 -7.98 -27.39
N MET A 584 9.73 -8.01 -26.21
CA MET A 584 10.17 -6.83 -25.48
C MET A 584 11.69 -6.73 -25.52
N HIS A 585 12.21 -5.67 -26.11
CA HIS A 585 13.64 -5.37 -26.19
C HIS A 585 14.03 -4.41 -25.06
N ARG A 586 15.09 -4.77 -24.34
CA ARG A 586 15.74 -3.94 -23.31
C ARG A 586 17.22 -3.91 -23.64
N GLY A 587 17.70 -2.83 -24.25
CA GLY A 587 19.09 -2.73 -24.71
C GLY A 587 19.49 -3.85 -25.70
N ASP A 588 20.46 -4.68 -25.32
CA ASP A 588 20.88 -5.85 -26.08
C ASP A 588 20.11 -7.13 -25.73
N GLN A 589 19.30 -7.12 -24.68
CA GLN A 589 18.45 -8.24 -24.27
C GLN A 589 17.07 -8.17 -24.94
N THR A 590 16.48 -9.33 -25.19
CA THR A 590 15.12 -9.49 -25.67
C THR A 590 14.40 -10.56 -24.84
N VAL A 591 13.14 -10.29 -24.50
CA VAL A 591 12.17 -11.25 -23.99
C VAL A 591 11.18 -11.54 -25.11
N VAL A 592 11.21 -12.75 -25.67
CA VAL A 592 10.25 -13.23 -26.66
C VAL A 592 9.21 -14.09 -25.96
N ALA A 593 7.95 -13.67 -26.00
CA ALA A 593 6.79 -14.41 -25.52
C ALA A 593 6.01 -14.98 -26.70
N VAL A 594 5.95 -16.31 -26.81
CA VAL A 594 5.06 -17.03 -27.72
C VAL A 594 3.75 -17.29 -26.99
N ILE A 595 2.79 -16.40 -27.24
CA ILE A 595 1.50 -16.35 -26.54
C ILE A 595 0.49 -17.31 -27.19
N GLY A 596 0.61 -17.57 -28.48
CA GLY A 596 -0.20 -18.57 -29.17
C GLY A 596 0.07 -19.99 -28.65
N ALA A 597 -0.95 -20.85 -28.74
CA ALA A 597 -0.83 -22.26 -28.36
C ALA A 597 -0.10 -23.12 -29.42
N GLU A 598 -0.05 -22.64 -30.67
CA GLU A 598 0.58 -23.35 -31.78
C GLU A 598 2.07 -23.03 -31.89
N PRO A 599 2.90 -23.99 -32.35
CA PRO A 599 4.29 -23.71 -32.67
C PRO A 599 4.44 -22.58 -33.69
N THR A 600 5.43 -21.71 -33.48
CA THR A 600 5.64 -20.52 -34.31
C THR A 600 7.13 -20.28 -34.57
N THR A 601 7.42 -19.59 -35.66
CA THR A 601 8.76 -19.09 -35.98
C THR A 601 8.80 -17.60 -35.67
N VAL A 602 9.65 -17.20 -34.73
CA VAL A 602 9.89 -15.79 -34.38
C VAL A 602 11.12 -15.31 -35.12
N PRO A 603 11.00 -14.34 -36.05
CA PRO A 603 12.10 -13.89 -36.91
C PRO A 603 13.08 -12.94 -36.19
N ILE A 604 13.38 -13.22 -34.92
CA ILE A 604 14.28 -12.43 -34.07
C ILE A 604 15.53 -13.29 -33.77
N PRO A 605 16.69 -12.97 -34.36
CA PRO A 605 17.92 -13.69 -34.07
C PRO A 605 18.43 -13.34 -32.66
N LEU A 606 18.50 -14.33 -31.78
CA LEU A 606 19.00 -14.16 -30.42
C LEU A 606 19.74 -15.41 -29.94
N GLU A 607 20.70 -15.19 -29.05
CA GLU A 607 21.37 -16.23 -28.27
C GLU A 607 20.60 -16.43 -26.96
N PRO A 608 19.86 -17.54 -26.78
CA PRO A 608 19.04 -17.77 -25.59
C PRO A 608 19.91 -17.91 -24.33
N ALA A 609 19.53 -17.19 -23.28
CA ALA A 609 20.09 -17.32 -21.94
C ALA A 609 19.16 -18.09 -21.00
N LEU A 610 17.84 -17.98 -21.22
CA LEU A 610 16.80 -18.67 -20.45
C LEU A 610 15.60 -18.94 -21.36
N SER A 611 14.99 -20.11 -21.26
CA SER A 611 13.70 -20.39 -21.89
C SER A 611 12.84 -21.28 -21.02
N TRP A 612 11.52 -21.16 -21.13
CA TRP A 612 10.62 -22.04 -20.38
C TRP A 612 10.65 -23.47 -20.93
N THR A 613 10.55 -23.62 -22.26
CA THR A 613 10.79 -24.88 -22.99
C THR A 613 11.90 -24.71 -24.03
N ASP A 614 12.45 -25.83 -24.50
CA ASP A 614 13.50 -25.84 -25.52
C ASP A 614 13.06 -25.10 -26.80
N VAL A 615 14.01 -24.40 -27.41
CA VAL A 615 13.83 -23.62 -28.65
C VAL A 615 14.87 -24.05 -29.67
N ASP A 616 14.45 -24.25 -30.92
CA ASP A 616 15.35 -24.55 -32.02
C ASP A 616 15.73 -23.24 -32.73
N ILE A 617 17.03 -23.04 -32.97
CA ILE A 617 17.56 -21.83 -33.61
C ILE A 617 18.02 -22.17 -35.03
N SER A 618 17.57 -21.41 -36.02
CA SER A 618 18.06 -21.50 -37.40
C SER A 618 18.15 -20.12 -38.07
N ASP A 619 18.60 -20.10 -39.33
CA ASP A 619 18.88 -18.87 -40.08
C ASP A 619 17.63 -17.96 -40.27
N ASP A 620 16.42 -18.53 -40.17
CA ASP A 620 15.13 -17.85 -40.29
C ASP A 620 14.54 -17.39 -38.94
N GLY A 621 15.16 -17.73 -37.81
CA GLY A 621 14.76 -17.26 -36.47
C GLY A 621 14.69 -18.37 -35.41
N LEU A 622 13.87 -18.12 -34.39
CA LEU A 622 13.58 -19.05 -33.30
C LEU A 622 12.33 -19.86 -33.62
N HIS A 623 12.44 -21.18 -33.63
CA HIS A 623 11.31 -22.10 -33.72
C HIS A 623 10.94 -22.58 -32.32
N SER A 624 9.78 -22.14 -31.86
CA SER A 624 9.31 -22.41 -30.50
C SER A 624 7.95 -23.09 -30.52
N GLY A 625 7.71 -23.97 -29.54
CA GLY A 625 6.35 -24.37 -29.20
C GLY A 625 5.51 -23.21 -28.68
N GLY A 626 4.20 -23.42 -28.59
CA GLY A 626 3.27 -22.46 -27.99
C GLY A 626 3.49 -22.30 -26.48
N HIS A 627 2.96 -21.21 -25.93
CA HIS A 627 3.07 -20.85 -24.51
C HIS A 627 4.51 -20.97 -23.97
N ASN A 628 5.44 -20.34 -24.68
CA ASN A 628 6.86 -20.33 -24.31
C ASN A 628 7.35 -18.90 -24.13
N VAL A 629 8.38 -18.73 -23.30
CA VAL A 629 9.12 -17.47 -23.20
C VAL A 629 10.61 -17.76 -23.33
N ILE A 630 11.30 -16.93 -24.09
CA ILE A 630 12.73 -17.02 -24.35
C ILE A 630 13.36 -15.66 -24.06
N VAL A 631 14.35 -15.64 -23.19
CA VAL A 631 15.15 -14.46 -22.85
C VAL A 631 16.56 -14.67 -23.39
N GLY A 632 17.08 -13.70 -24.13
CA GLY A 632 18.42 -13.83 -24.72
C GLY A 632 18.99 -12.52 -25.24
N THR A 633 20.23 -12.59 -25.71
CA THR A 633 20.95 -11.44 -26.26
C THR A 633 20.77 -11.39 -27.79
N ARG A 634 20.39 -10.22 -28.33
CA ARG A 634 20.20 -10.05 -29.78
C ARG A 634 21.51 -10.21 -30.53
N VAL A 635 21.49 -11.01 -31.60
CA VAL A 635 22.59 -11.12 -32.56
C VAL A 635 22.42 -10.02 -33.59
N ARG A 636 23.45 -9.19 -33.78
CA ARG A 636 23.44 -8.08 -34.74
C ARG A 636 23.85 -8.50 -36.14
#